data_AF-A0A4V1QT60-F1
#
_entry.id   AF-A0A4V1QT60-F1
#
_cell.length_a   1.000
_cell.length_b   1.000
_cell.length_c   1.000
_cell.angle_alpha   90.00
_cell.angle_beta   90.00
_cell.angle_gamma   90.00
#
_symmetry.space_group_name_H-M   'P 1'
#
loop_
_entity.id
_entity.type
_entity.pdbx_description
1 polymer ?
#
loop_
_entity_poly.entity_id
_entity_poly.type
_entity_poly.pdbx_seq_one_letter_code
_entity_poly.pdbx_strand_id
1 'polypeptide(L)'
;MPERPADARDVRRWPSGPLQLIDTTLCPSCFTALQGAVCGTCGLDLSVPAAVDLLNAGRAVHDREIERQTLITAMRAAQSARVRQVAASSATDAAAQAGPTAGSPAAIPVAVAPILSVPVPASAPVPAPVAQPLPVAAPAAAASAAPPAAGAPAAPSAPAAAPRSGRSGVQVLLLTLGVVLISITAIVFLFVAYLVATLEVRSIIIAVASVAVLGVAWLLRARRLPGTAEGVASVAIVLLLLDVWIVRANMLFGTETVSTSAYLGGALLVVAAVLAGVRAASGIRVTGFAAAAFAPVGVFLLASDTAPDGQLSTPFWVAFLAVSLLGSLAVLLPAMVERTIVMTAGFIAGALALLPAYWALPEVPWSQLWWYLAVAGAWLVALVAVRLRPGVSAIWGRIAAPVFGLSLALAPTLAIFRELDSEVALWLAPAAAGVVAAAFAAGTRLGAAAARDSFAACIAALAVAACAVLSSVVLYLGTVWTRLAGSVPPWNLEVSEPLPPAVPDHDLTTVLVPVVVGVGALVVSVLLRRGRALAAIPTAAAFASGIALACVAPGPAIAVAVLLVLAGGALALAAVRHRLAVPALLPTLAVGGVASAGLAWWVGYSSAMVWPWVAALVIVLAVAGRMLASRVWPAAAAPVVGAAHLAIASTLFVFAVFSIPFWLAPDDVRLVEPWMWLAVVSSVVLVFAAVVRFGSTIDRVCTVTPLFAASVISIWALAFETDASWRWVPATALVIAGVLWVRLGAPEGLRIAFAAVTPLALGFISAVVIDEAFGAEFVGIGIAGSALLAAALAHVVPLRTGRSRLVWAVSAGVVGAFALVAGATGSFGAGDVWVVLLLLTPVPIVLAALAGDPIGGESPSRHLGWLSLALGVATVWAWLSEDRAGGPVDVEAYTLPLAAALALAGALITWRRTSGSAPAQGRTALFATAAAIAVLPSIGTAGDAELRALLLVSIGIVVAIAAVFLPELARGVPVRLLGVLTGWVAFTGAGLIRGAAVATEVADSVLIVEFWPLIALAAGVTIAVMWARTTSRPLWLAEALLAASVTLAAVPTLLEIVDGEAALARAAALFTALALAHIASAATSARPAAGPIFGWTTLGVLVMGGTIALASAQVDPFDLVTAAVGIALIGAGWFRMRRSPELGSWPALGPGLAVLLVPPLFADFTDPQLWRIVTLGIVAVVVLVVGAVRRLQAPLLLGGAVLLVHALVQLWPWITDLYEAVWWWLWLGIAGVLLVVLAATYERQLRLARGTIRSIAALR
;
A
#
# COMPACT_ATOMS: atom_id res chain seq x y z
N MET A 1 12.74 -66.48 16.37
CA MET A 1 12.80 -65.56 15.22
C MET A 1 12.58 -64.15 15.76
N PRO A 2 13.27 -63.12 15.25
CA PRO A 2 13.47 -61.87 15.98
C PRO A 2 12.26 -60.95 15.96
N GLU A 3 12.24 -60.06 16.96
CA GLU A 3 11.31 -58.94 17.09
C GLU A 3 11.31 -58.07 15.82
N ARG A 4 10.13 -57.73 15.30
CA ARG A 4 9.96 -56.57 14.42
C ARG A 4 9.50 -55.39 15.29
N PRO A 5 10.18 -54.23 15.25
CA PRO A 5 9.80 -53.10 16.08
C PRO A 5 8.41 -52.54 15.74
N ALA A 6 7.78 -51.90 16.73
CA ALA A 6 6.66 -51.01 16.49
C ALA A 6 7.09 -49.81 15.61
N ASP A 7 6.12 -49.25 14.88
CA ASP A 7 6.19 -47.98 14.12
C ASP A 7 7.34 -47.77 13.12
N ALA A 8 7.30 -48.52 12.02
CA ALA A 8 8.03 -48.18 10.79
C ALA A 8 7.39 -47.02 9.98
N ARG A 9 6.29 -46.41 10.44
CA ARG A 9 5.44 -45.48 9.64
C ARG A 9 5.66 -43.99 9.90
N ASP A 10 6.49 -43.60 10.87
CA ASP A 10 6.73 -42.18 11.19
C ASP A 10 8.23 -41.80 11.20
N VAL A 11 8.96 -42.24 10.17
CA VAL A 11 10.38 -41.92 9.97
C VAL A 11 10.55 -40.51 9.38
N ARG A 12 10.26 -39.49 10.19
CA ARG A 12 10.60 -38.08 9.87
C ARG A 12 12.07 -37.84 10.15
N ARG A 13 12.83 -37.52 9.11
CA ARG A 13 14.24 -37.11 9.20
C ARG A 13 14.35 -35.61 8.95
N TRP A 14 15.48 -35.02 9.32
CA TRP A 14 15.87 -33.69 8.85
C TRP A 14 16.90 -33.86 7.72
N PRO A 15 16.84 -33.07 6.65
CA PRO A 15 17.78 -33.18 5.54
C PRO A 15 19.21 -32.79 5.95
N SER A 16 20.22 -33.34 5.26
CA SER A 16 21.62 -32.95 5.47
C SER A 16 22.01 -31.63 4.77
N GLY A 17 21.16 -31.15 3.85
CA GLY A 17 21.30 -29.83 3.23
C GLY A 17 19.96 -29.34 2.65
N PRO A 18 19.76 -28.01 2.54
CA PRO A 18 18.46 -27.43 2.20
C PRO A 18 17.92 -27.85 0.82
N LEU A 19 18.79 -28.19 -0.13
CA LEU A 19 18.41 -28.68 -1.46
C LEU A 19 17.53 -29.95 -1.43
N GLN A 20 17.68 -30.80 -0.41
CA GLN A 20 16.89 -32.03 -0.29
C GLN A 20 15.40 -31.76 0.04
N LEU A 21 15.04 -30.54 0.46
CA LEU A 21 13.65 -30.14 0.70
C LEU A 21 12.88 -29.82 -0.59
N ILE A 22 13.59 -29.61 -1.70
CA ILE A 22 13.03 -29.25 -3.01
C ILE A 22 13.30 -30.30 -4.09
N ASP A 23 14.06 -31.35 -3.77
CA ASP A 23 14.37 -32.46 -4.67
C ASP A 23 13.22 -33.46 -4.73
N THR A 24 12.45 -33.39 -5.81
CA THR A 24 11.29 -34.27 -6.06
C THR A 24 11.67 -35.72 -6.36
N THR A 25 12.97 -36.06 -6.44
CA THR A 25 13.42 -37.45 -6.57
C THR A 25 13.57 -38.16 -5.21
N LEU A 26 13.49 -37.43 -4.10
CA LEU A 26 13.61 -37.95 -2.74
C LEU A 26 12.27 -37.91 -2.00
N CYS A 27 12.03 -38.87 -1.11
CA CYS A 27 10.88 -38.86 -0.23
C CYS A 27 10.99 -37.71 0.79
N PRO A 28 10.00 -36.80 0.88
CA PRO A 28 10.10 -35.61 1.74
C PRO A 28 10.07 -35.90 3.26
N SER A 29 9.77 -37.15 3.68
CA SER A 29 9.83 -37.55 5.09
C SER A 29 11.18 -38.20 5.47
N CYS A 30 11.68 -39.13 4.65
CA CYS A 30 12.85 -39.95 4.99
C CYS A 30 14.08 -39.75 4.08
N PHE A 31 14.00 -38.86 3.08
CA PHE A 31 15.02 -38.52 2.08
C PHE A 31 15.63 -39.71 1.33
N THR A 32 14.84 -40.79 1.17
CA THR A 32 15.20 -41.95 0.35
C THR A 32 14.67 -41.76 -1.07
N ALA A 33 15.43 -42.18 -2.09
CA ALA A 33 15.03 -42.05 -3.49
C ALA A 33 13.68 -42.71 -3.79
N LEU A 34 12.82 -42.01 -4.51
CA LEU A 34 11.48 -42.46 -4.89
C LEU A 34 11.54 -43.32 -6.15
N GLN A 35 10.89 -44.49 -6.10
CA GLN A 35 10.72 -45.41 -7.24
C GLN A 35 9.26 -45.43 -7.75
N GLY A 36 8.39 -44.59 -7.17
CA GLY A 36 6.95 -44.53 -7.45
C GLY A 36 6.24 -43.56 -6.51
N ALA A 37 4.91 -43.45 -6.63
CA ALA A 37 4.10 -42.51 -5.85
C ALA A 37 4.04 -42.82 -4.34
N VAL A 38 4.26 -44.08 -3.94
CA VAL A 38 4.35 -44.49 -2.53
C VAL A 38 5.79 -44.83 -2.19
N CYS A 39 6.33 -44.24 -1.12
CA CYS A 39 7.70 -44.49 -0.68
C CYS A 39 7.84 -45.89 -0.07
N GLY A 40 8.63 -46.76 -0.70
CA GLY A 40 8.89 -48.13 -0.22
C GLY A 40 9.64 -48.25 1.12
N THR A 41 10.12 -47.14 1.70
CA THR A 41 10.88 -47.14 2.97
C THR A 41 10.06 -46.69 4.17
N CYS A 42 9.25 -45.63 4.05
CA CYS A 42 8.42 -45.10 5.15
C CYS A 42 6.90 -45.20 4.89
N GLY A 43 6.48 -45.64 3.71
CA GLY A 43 5.06 -45.80 3.34
C GLY A 43 4.33 -44.50 3.00
N LEU A 44 5.02 -43.36 2.91
CA LEU A 44 4.39 -42.09 2.55
C LEU A 44 3.86 -42.12 1.10
N ASP A 45 2.57 -41.85 0.94
CA ASP A 45 1.90 -41.70 -0.36
C ASP A 45 1.93 -40.23 -0.81
N LEU A 46 2.40 -39.99 -2.02
CA LEU A 46 2.55 -38.68 -2.66
C LEU A 46 1.51 -38.44 -3.76
N SER A 47 0.56 -39.36 -3.97
CA SER A 47 -0.55 -39.20 -4.91
C SER A 47 -1.68 -38.29 -4.40
N VAL A 48 -1.55 -37.75 -3.19
CA VAL A 48 -2.52 -36.86 -2.53
C VAL A 48 -2.23 -35.38 -2.79
N PRO A 49 -3.25 -34.48 -2.85
CA PRO A 49 -3.06 -33.05 -3.10
C PRO A 49 -2.05 -32.37 -2.16
N ALA A 50 -2.05 -32.76 -0.87
CA ALA A 50 -1.16 -32.22 0.15
C ALA A 50 0.35 -32.41 -0.13
N ALA A 51 0.73 -33.27 -1.07
CA ALA A 51 2.12 -33.39 -1.52
C ALA A 51 2.63 -32.10 -2.19
N VAL A 52 1.74 -31.34 -2.85
CA VAL A 52 2.06 -30.05 -3.47
C VAL A 52 2.33 -28.99 -2.38
N ASP A 53 1.48 -28.95 -1.35
CA ASP A 53 1.64 -28.01 -0.23
C ASP A 53 2.91 -28.30 0.58
N LEU A 54 3.24 -29.59 0.76
CA LEU A 54 4.49 -30.01 1.41
C LEU A 54 5.73 -29.57 0.61
N LEU A 55 5.71 -29.68 -0.72
CA LEU A 55 6.79 -29.18 -1.58
C LEU A 55 6.91 -27.65 -1.53
N ASN A 56 5.78 -26.93 -1.49
CA ASN A 56 5.78 -25.47 -1.34
C ASN A 56 6.34 -25.03 0.03
N ALA A 57 6.01 -25.74 1.10
CA ALA A 57 6.62 -25.53 2.42
C ALA A 57 8.13 -25.82 2.40
N GLY A 58 8.57 -26.89 1.71
CA GLY A 58 9.98 -27.21 1.51
C GLY A 58 10.77 -26.10 0.81
N ARG A 59 10.20 -25.51 -0.25
CA ARG A 59 10.77 -24.33 -0.95
C ARG A 59 10.91 -23.12 -0.02
N ALA A 60 9.88 -22.80 0.76
CA ALA A 60 9.92 -21.67 1.69
C ALA A 60 11.02 -21.82 2.76
N VAL A 61 11.30 -23.04 3.23
CA VAL A 61 12.40 -23.32 4.18
C VAL A 61 13.76 -23.24 3.48
N HIS A 62 13.89 -23.78 2.26
CA HIS A 62 15.10 -23.69 1.45
C HIS A 62 15.53 -22.23 1.23
N ASP A 63 14.61 -21.38 0.79
CA ASP A 63 14.91 -19.98 0.43
C ASP A 63 15.31 -19.16 1.67
N ARG A 64 14.67 -19.42 2.82
CA ARG A 64 15.03 -18.77 4.10
C ARG A 64 16.38 -19.24 4.65
N GLU A 65 16.80 -20.47 4.39
CA GLU A 65 18.16 -20.91 4.73
C GLU A 65 19.21 -20.26 3.81
N ILE A 66 18.92 -20.09 2.51
CA ILE A 66 19.82 -19.32 1.61
C ILE A 66 19.97 -17.87 2.07
N GLU A 67 18.88 -17.20 2.46
CA GLU A 67 18.92 -15.86 3.03
C GLU A 67 19.79 -15.83 4.31
N ARG A 68 19.61 -16.80 5.22
CA ARG A 68 20.41 -16.92 6.44
C ARG A 68 21.90 -17.15 6.16
N GLN A 69 22.25 -18.01 5.19
CA GLN A 69 23.64 -18.24 4.80
C GLN A 69 24.28 -17.01 4.14
N THR A 70 23.49 -16.24 3.39
CA THR A 70 23.93 -14.96 2.80
C THR A 70 24.26 -13.95 3.91
N LEU A 71 23.41 -13.84 4.93
CA LEU A 71 23.66 -13.00 6.11
C LEU A 71 24.90 -13.44 6.90
N ILE A 72 25.07 -14.75 7.15
CA ILE A 72 26.27 -15.30 7.82
C ILE A 72 27.54 -15.00 7.00
N THR A 73 27.47 -15.11 5.67
CA THR A 73 28.59 -14.79 4.77
C THR A 73 28.94 -13.30 4.82
N ALA A 74 27.93 -12.42 4.80
CA ALA A 74 28.13 -10.97 4.97
C ALA A 74 28.73 -10.62 6.35
N MET A 75 28.30 -11.28 7.43
CA MET A 75 28.89 -11.13 8.76
C MET A 75 30.36 -11.54 8.79
N ARG A 76 30.71 -12.69 8.19
CA ARG A 76 32.10 -13.16 8.08
C ARG A 76 32.97 -12.23 7.22
N ALA A 77 32.42 -11.68 6.14
CA ALA A 77 33.09 -10.67 5.32
C ALA A 77 33.35 -9.37 6.09
N ALA A 78 32.38 -8.89 6.87
CA ALA A 78 32.54 -7.73 7.73
C ALA A 78 33.55 -7.97 8.87
N GLN A 79 33.58 -9.17 9.44
CA GLN A 79 34.58 -9.58 10.44
C GLN A 79 35.99 -9.65 9.84
N SER A 80 36.18 -10.28 8.68
CA SER A 80 37.50 -10.36 8.02
C SER A 80 37.98 -9.02 7.47
N ALA A 81 37.07 -8.12 7.08
CA ALA A 81 37.40 -6.72 6.80
C ALA A 81 37.89 -6.02 8.06
N ARG A 82 37.22 -6.19 9.20
CA ARG A 82 37.63 -5.60 10.49
C ARG A 82 38.98 -6.14 10.98
N VAL A 83 39.24 -7.44 10.85
CA VAL A 83 40.54 -8.05 11.17
C VAL A 83 41.64 -7.49 10.26
N ARG A 84 41.41 -7.38 8.95
CA ARG A 84 42.37 -6.73 8.03
C ARG A 84 42.61 -5.27 8.37
N GLN A 85 41.58 -4.54 8.80
CA GLN A 85 41.70 -3.14 9.19
C GLN A 85 42.51 -2.97 10.49
N VAL A 86 42.32 -3.86 11.47
CA VAL A 86 43.13 -3.91 12.70
C VAL A 86 44.58 -4.31 12.39
N ALA A 87 44.79 -5.31 11.54
CA ALA A 87 46.12 -5.73 11.10
C ALA A 87 46.85 -4.64 10.30
N ALA A 88 46.12 -3.85 9.50
CA ALA A 88 46.69 -2.71 8.77
C ALA A 88 47.11 -1.59 9.74
N SER A 89 46.33 -1.30 10.79
CA SER A 89 46.74 -0.35 11.84
C SER A 89 47.95 -0.84 12.62
N SER A 90 48.00 -2.10 13.07
CA SER A 90 49.17 -2.60 13.79
C SER A 90 50.41 -2.76 12.90
N ALA A 91 50.24 -2.98 11.58
CA ALA A 91 51.35 -2.91 10.63
C ALA A 91 51.86 -1.48 10.39
N THR A 92 50.99 -0.45 10.48
CA THR A 92 51.43 0.96 10.43
C THR A 92 52.11 1.39 11.73
N ASP A 93 51.62 0.94 12.88
CA ASP A 93 52.28 1.16 14.17
C ASP A 93 53.65 0.46 14.25
N ALA A 94 53.78 -0.76 13.73
CA ALA A 94 55.05 -1.49 13.65
C ALA A 94 56.03 -0.83 12.65
N ALA A 95 55.55 -0.36 11.50
CA ALA A 95 56.36 0.38 10.54
C ALA A 95 56.80 1.77 11.07
N ALA A 96 56.06 2.36 12.00
CA ALA A 96 56.46 3.58 12.70
C ALA A 96 57.52 3.33 13.80
N GLN A 97 57.69 2.09 14.26
CA GLN A 97 58.71 1.70 15.25
C GLN A 97 59.99 1.12 14.61
N ALA A 98 59.92 0.62 13.38
CA ALA A 98 61.08 0.13 12.63
C ALA A 98 61.80 1.28 11.90
N GLY A 99 62.91 1.76 12.48
CA GLY A 99 63.79 2.74 11.83
C GLY A 99 64.44 2.21 10.54
N PRO A 100 64.89 3.09 9.63
CA PRO A 100 65.28 2.70 8.27
C PRO A 100 66.65 2.01 8.25
N THR A 101 66.66 0.69 8.06
CA THR A 101 67.85 -0.06 7.63
C THR A 101 67.80 -0.31 6.11
N ALA A 102 68.83 0.17 5.41
CA ALA A 102 68.96 -0.01 3.97
C ALA A 102 69.33 -1.45 3.61
N GLY A 103 68.72 -2.00 2.55
CA GLY A 103 69.04 -3.34 2.07
C GLY A 103 67.99 -3.91 1.10
N SER A 104 68.08 -3.52 -0.17
CA SER A 104 67.37 -4.23 -1.26
C SER A 104 68.05 -5.58 -1.50
N PRO A 105 67.29 -6.65 -1.82
CA PRO A 105 67.55 -7.25 -3.13
C PRO A 105 66.31 -7.73 -3.89
N ALA A 106 66.40 -7.53 -5.21
CA ALA A 106 65.92 -8.40 -6.30
C ALA A 106 64.51 -9.03 -6.23
N ALA A 107 63.62 -8.54 -7.11
CA ALA A 107 62.38 -9.22 -7.45
C ALA A 107 62.62 -10.45 -8.36
N ILE A 108 61.91 -11.55 -8.08
CA ILE A 108 61.75 -12.70 -8.99
C ILE A 108 60.29 -12.70 -9.48
N PRO A 109 60.02 -12.60 -10.80
CA PRO A 109 58.65 -12.59 -11.33
C PRO A 109 58.11 -14.02 -11.45
N VAL A 110 57.09 -14.36 -10.65
CA VAL A 110 56.31 -15.60 -10.86
C VAL A 110 55.14 -15.31 -11.77
N ALA A 111 55.16 -15.88 -12.97
CA ALA A 111 54.08 -15.78 -13.93
C ALA A 111 52.87 -16.65 -13.51
N VAL A 112 51.66 -16.11 -13.68
CA VAL A 112 50.41 -16.89 -13.62
C VAL A 112 49.77 -16.86 -15.00
N ALA A 113 49.86 -17.99 -15.71
CA ALA A 113 49.23 -18.20 -17.01
C ALA A 113 47.73 -18.56 -16.85
N PRO A 114 46.88 -18.27 -17.86
CA PRO A 114 45.47 -18.62 -17.82
C PRO A 114 45.25 -20.10 -18.20
N ILE A 115 44.32 -20.78 -17.52
CA ILE A 115 43.88 -22.14 -17.88
C ILE A 115 42.43 -22.12 -18.35
N LEU A 116 42.23 -22.60 -19.58
CA LEU A 116 40.96 -22.91 -20.23
C LEU A 116 40.56 -24.39 -20.00
N SER A 117 39.35 -24.76 -20.49
CA SER A 117 38.77 -26.12 -20.65
C SER A 117 38.28 -26.86 -19.37
N VAL A 118 36.97 -27.16 -19.18
CA VAL A 118 36.09 -28.22 -19.81
C VAL A 118 36.43 -29.65 -19.29
N PRO A 119 35.52 -30.63 -19.07
CA PRO A 119 34.05 -30.73 -19.34
C PRO A 119 33.16 -31.22 -18.14
N VAL A 120 31.86 -31.40 -18.45
CA VAL A 120 30.86 -32.23 -17.74
C VAL A 120 31.20 -33.74 -17.82
N PRO A 121 30.84 -34.56 -16.80
CA PRO A 121 30.55 -35.98 -17.00
C PRO A 121 29.13 -36.38 -16.53
N ALA A 122 28.60 -37.45 -17.13
CA ALA A 122 27.26 -38.01 -16.83
C ALA A 122 27.34 -39.43 -16.23
N SER A 123 26.34 -39.75 -15.40
CA SER A 123 25.76 -41.08 -15.10
C SER A 123 26.63 -42.32 -14.79
N ALA A 124 26.43 -42.84 -13.56
CA ALA A 124 26.41 -44.27 -13.14
C ALA A 124 27.74 -45.07 -13.03
N PRO A 125 27.79 -46.22 -12.32
CA PRO A 125 26.82 -46.85 -11.39
C PRO A 125 27.39 -47.15 -9.97
N VAL A 126 26.56 -47.77 -9.12
CA VAL A 126 26.87 -48.22 -7.73
C VAL A 126 27.68 -49.54 -7.71
N PRO A 127 28.55 -49.73 -6.70
CA PRO A 127 28.54 -50.99 -5.93
C PRO A 127 28.44 -50.76 -4.40
N ALA A 128 27.93 -51.79 -3.71
CA ALA A 128 27.73 -51.81 -2.25
C ALA A 128 28.85 -52.61 -1.53
N PRO A 129 28.72 -53.10 -0.28
CA PRO A 129 29.63 -52.70 0.80
C PRO A 129 30.59 -53.82 1.29
N VAL A 130 31.65 -53.43 2.01
CA VAL A 130 32.52 -54.35 2.76
C VAL A 130 32.72 -53.83 4.19
N ALA A 131 32.91 -54.75 5.13
CA ALA A 131 32.77 -54.54 6.57
C ALA A 131 34.02 -53.98 7.30
N GLN A 132 33.75 -53.56 8.54
CA GLN A 132 34.62 -53.39 9.73
C GLN A 132 35.92 -54.23 9.75
N PRO A 133 37.03 -53.74 10.38
CA PRO A 133 37.06 -53.54 11.85
C PRO A 133 37.89 -52.36 12.42
N LEU A 134 37.61 -52.04 13.69
CA LEU A 134 38.48 -51.26 14.62
C LEU A 134 39.74 -52.06 14.96
N PRO A 135 40.90 -51.43 15.27
CA PRO A 135 41.28 -51.28 16.69
C PRO A 135 42.23 -50.12 17.09
N VAL A 136 41.98 -49.56 18.29
CA VAL A 136 42.95 -49.33 19.41
C VAL A 136 44.08 -48.25 19.36
N ALA A 137 44.29 -47.65 20.55
CA ALA A 137 45.48 -46.97 21.13
C ALA A 137 45.67 -45.43 21.01
N ALA A 138 45.80 -44.81 22.19
CA ALA A 138 46.47 -43.51 22.47
C ALA A 138 47.91 -43.79 22.97
N PRO A 139 48.80 -42.79 23.26
CA PRO A 139 48.69 -41.97 24.49
C PRO A 139 49.35 -40.55 24.50
N ALA A 140 49.09 -39.76 25.57
CA ALA A 140 49.94 -38.71 26.22
C ALA A 140 50.49 -37.51 25.38
N ALA A 141 50.80 -36.29 25.87
CA ALA A 141 50.51 -35.47 27.06
C ALA A 141 50.84 -33.98 26.68
N ALA A 142 50.93 -32.90 27.50
CA ALA A 142 50.96 -32.71 28.96
C ALA A 142 50.46 -31.29 29.39
N ALA A 143 50.92 -30.83 30.57
CA ALA A 143 50.64 -29.58 31.31
C ALA A 143 51.38 -28.32 30.76
N SER A 144 51.17 -27.06 31.21
CA SER A 144 50.59 -26.49 32.46
C SER A 144 50.00 -25.08 32.17
N ALA A 145 49.54 -24.18 33.07
CA ALA A 145 49.54 -24.05 34.54
C ALA A 145 48.32 -23.19 35.03
N ALA A 146 48.34 -22.65 36.26
CA ALA A 146 47.38 -21.67 36.81
C ALA A 146 48.09 -20.60 37.69
N PRO A 147 47.44 -19.45 37.99
CA PRO A 147 47.09 -19.17 39.40
C PRO A 147 45.71 -18.49 39.63
N PRO A 148 45.19 -18.39 40.89
CA PRO A 148 43.76 -18.15 41.18
C PRO A 148 43.43 -16.86 41.97
N ALA A 149 42.20 -16.32 41.78
CA ALA A 149 41.40 -15.47 42.69
C ALA A 149 40.19 -14.88 41.90
N ALA A 150 39.00 -14.61 42.43
CA ALA A 150 38.39 -14.85 43.74
C ALA A 150 36.87 -15.13 43.56
N GLY A 151 36.26 -15.91 44.46
CA GLY A 151 34.84 -16.26 44.39
C GLY A 151 33.92 -15.28 45.12
N ALA A 152 32.84 -14.85 44.45
CA ALA A 152 31.66 -14.20 45.01
C ALA A 152 30.42 -14.63 44.18
N PRO A 153 29.21 -14.62 44.75
CA PRO A 153 28.33 -15.78 44.63
C PRO A 153 27.52 -15.86 43.33
N ALA A 154 27.33 -17.09 42.85
CA ALA A 154 26.31 -17.40 41.86
C ALA A 154 24.92 -17.06 42.43
N ALA A 155 24.09 -16.39 41.62
CA ALA A 155 22.72 -16.05 42.00
C ALA A 155 21.91 -17.33 42.29
N PRO A 156 21.03 -17.33 43.31
CA PRO A 156 20.15 -18.48 43.56
C PRO A 156 19.25 -18.70 42.34
N SER A 157 19.28 -19.93 41.82
CA SER A 157 18.31 -20.38 40.85
C SER A 157 16.90 -20.22 41.45
N ALA A 158 16.03 -19.52 40.73
CA ALA A 158 14.66 -19.32 41.18
C ALA A 158 13.99 -20.69 41.39
N PRO A 159 13.37 -20.96 42.55
CA PRO A 159 12.71 -22.23 42.78
C PRO A 159 11.61 -22.41 41.73
N ALA A 160 11.62 -23.57 41.07
CA ALA A 160 10.57 -23.94 40.13
C ALA A 160 9.22 -23.77 40.80
N ALA A 161 8.35 -22.94 40.22
CA ALA A 161 7.06 -22.61 40.81
C ALA A 161 6.22 -23.89 40.92
N ALA A 162 6.10 -24.42 42.15
CA ALA A 162 5.25 -25.57 42.43
C ALA A 162 3.83 -25.30 41.90
N PRO A 163 3.16 -26.30 41.30
CA PRO A 163 1.82 -26.13 40.77
C PRO A 163 0.89 -25.69 41.92
N ARG A 164 0.50 -24.42 41.90
CA ARG A 164 -0.50 -23.90 42.82
C ARG A 164 -1.77 -24.70 42.59
N SER A 165 -2.25 -25.39 43.62
CA SER A 165 -3.50 -26.14 43.57
C SER A 165 -4.65 -25.15 43.34
N GLY A 166 -5.01 -25.00 42.06
CA GLY A 166 -6.13 -24.20 41.63
C GLY A 166 -7.40 -24.82 42.22
N ARG A 167 -7.99 -24.14 43.20
CA ARG A 167 -9.37 -24.42 43.63
C ARG A 167 -10.23 -24.38 42.37
N SER A 168 -11.07 -25.39 42.18
CA SER A 168 -11.82 -25.52 40.93
C SER A 168 -12.65 -24.26 40.67
N GLY A 169 -12.79 -23.87 39.39
CA GLY A 169 -13.61 -22.71 39.03
C GLY A 169 -15.04 -22.82 39.57
N VAL A 170 -15.54 -24.06 39.69
CA VAL A 170 -16.83 -24.40 40.31
C VAL A 170 -16.89 -24.03 41.79
N GLN A 171 -15.82 -24.26 42.57
CA GLN A 171 -15.79 -23.94 44.00
C GLN A 171 -15.72 -22.43 44.25
N VAL A 172 -15.04 -21.68 43.37
CA VAL A 172 -15.08 -20.20 43.38
C VAL A 172 -16.46 -19.71 42.96
N LEU A 173 -17.05 -20.31 41.91
CA LEU A 173 -18.34 -19.87 41.37
C LEU A 173 -19.52 -20.14 42.32
N LEU A 174 -19.57 -21.29 42.99
CA LEU A 174 -20.58 -21.56 44.01
C LEU A 174 -20.47 -20.57 45.19
N LEU A 175 -19.25 -20.17 45.57
CA LEU A 175 -19.04 -19.16 46.61
C LEU A 175 -19.51 -17.77 46.14
N THR A 176 -19.18 -17.35 44.91
CA THR A 176 -19.64 -16.06 44.38
C THR A 176 -21.15 -16.04 44.14
N LEU A 177 -21.74 -17.14 43.67
CA LEU A 177 -23.19 -17.26 43.46
C LEU A 177 -23.93 -17.19 44.80
N GLY A 178 -23.43 -17.87 45.83
CA GLY A 178 -23.99 -17.79 47.19
C GLY A 178 -23.94 -16.36 47.76
N VAL A 179 -22.82 -15.66 47.61
CA VAL A 179 -22.70 -14.25 48.03
C VAL A 179 -23.65 -13.35 47.23
N VAL A 180 -23.77 -13.53 45.92
CA VAL A 180 -24.72 -12.77 45.09
C VAL A 180 -26.17 -13.05 45.48
N LEU A 181 -26.56 -14.30 45.72
CA LEU A 181 -27.93 -14.66 46.12
C LEU A 181 -28.28 -14.09 47.50
N ILE A 182 -27.34 -14.11 48.45
CA ILE A 182 -27.50 -13.51 49.78
C ILE A 182 -27.61 -11.98 49.66
N SER A 183 -26.79 -11.33 48.83
CA SER A 183 -26.89 -9.89 48.58
C SER A 183 -28.22 -9.50 47.93
N ILE A 184 -28.71 -10.26 46.94
CA ILE A 184 -30.04 -10.05 46.34
C ILE A 184 -31.14 -10.24 47.39
N THR A 185 -31.06 -11.29 48.20
CA THR A 185 -32.03 -11.54 49.29
C THR A 185 -32.02 -10.40 50.31
N ALA A 186 -30.84 -9.88 50.66
CA ALA A 186 -30.70 -8.73 51.55
C ALA A 186 -31.31 -7.46 50.96
N ILE A 187 -31.10 -7.19 49.65
CA ILE A 187 -31.70 -6.05 48.94
C ILE A 187 -33.23 -6.17 48.90
N VAL A 188 -33.77 -7.36 48.60
CA VAL A 188 -35.23 -7.60 48.59
C VAL A 188 -35.82 -7.46 50.00
N PHE A 189 -35.15 -8.00 51.03
CA PHE A 189 -35.56 -7.82 52.42
C PHE A 189 -35.53 -6.35 52.84
N LEU A 190 -34.53 -5.59 52.39
CA LEU A 190 -34.46 -4.14 52.58
C LEU A 190 -35.65 -3.42 51.97
N PHE A 191 -36.01 -3.79 50.74
CA PHE A 191 -37.12 -3.20 49.99
C PHE A 191 -38.47 -3.49 50.66
N VAL A 192 -38.65 -4.70 51.20
CA VAL A 192 -39.84 -5.06 52.00
C VAL A 192 -39.85 -4.34 53.35
N ALA A 193 -38.70 -4.22 54.03
CA ALA A 193 -38.58 -3.40 55.24
C ALA A 193 -38.92 -1.92 54.97
N TYR A 194 -38.66 -1.45 53.73
CA TYR A 194 -39.02 -0.12 53.25
C TYR A 194 -40.53 0.11 53.06
N LEU A 195 -41.36 -0.92 53.19
CA LEU A 195 -42.83 -0.83 53.15
C LEU A 195 -43.49 -0.93 54.54
N VAL A 196 -42.77 -1.39 55.58
CA VAL A 196 -43.40 -1.81 56.86
C VAL A 196 -42.86 -1.07 58.10
N ALA A 197 -41.57 -0.74 58.17
CA ALA A 197 -40.97 -0.09 59.35
C ALA A 197 -40.96 1.46 59.22
N THR A 198 -40.73 2.21 60.30
CA THR A 198 -40.44 3.66 60.22
C THR A 198 -39.01 3.93 59.76
N LEU A 199 -38.72 5.12 59.20
CA LEU A 199 -37.40 5.44 58.61
C LEU A 199 -36.23 5.23 59.60
N GLU A 200 -36.41 5.66 60.85
CA GLU A 200 -35.45 5.47 61.94
C GLU A 200 -35.22 3.98 62.26
N VAL A 201 -36.30 3.21 62.46
CA VAL A 201 -36.24 1.78 62.79
C VAL A 201 -35.53 0.98 61.68
N ARG A 202 -35.75 1.33 60.40
CA ARG A 202 -35.02 0.74 59.27
C ARG A 202 -33.51 0.93 59.45
N SER A 203 -33.05 2.17 59.69
CA SER A 203 -31.62 2.48 59.84
C SER A 203 -30.95 1.72 61.00
N ILE A 204 -31.64 1.59 62.15
CA ILE A 204 -31.12 0.87 63.30
C ILE A 204 -30.97 -0.63 63.00
N ILE A 205 -31.99 -1.26 62.39
CA ILE A 205 -31.96 -2.69 62.05
C ILE A 205 -30.79 -3.01 61.10
N ILE A 206 -30.56 -2.15 60.10
CA ILE A 206 -29.57 -2.41 59.05
C ILE A 206 -28.15 -2.18 59.60
N ALA A 207 -27.92 -1.12 60.38
CA ALA A 207 -26.64 -0.89 61.06
C ALA A 207 -26.29 -2.02 62.05
N VAL A 208 -27.27 -2.52 62.82
CA VAL A 208 -27.08 -3.69 63.70
C VAL A 208 -26.76 -4.95 62.89
N ALA A 209 -27.41 -5.15 61.74
CA ALA A 209 -27.11 -6.26 60.84
C ALA A 209 -25.69 -6.16 60.26
N SER A 210 -25.23 -4.98 59.83
CA SER A 210 -23.85 -4.74 59.37
C SER A 210 -22.82 -5.16 60.42
N VAL A 211 -22.99 -4.71 61.67
CA VAL A 211 -22.11 -5.06 62.79
C VAL A 211 -22.16 -6.57 63.09
N ALA A 212 -23.35 -7.17 63.10
CA ALA A 212 -23.52 -8.59 63.36
C ALA A 212 -22.87 -9.48 62.28
N VAL A 213 -23.07 -9.17 60.99
CA VAL A 213 -22.48 -9.93 59.87
C VAL A 213 -20.95 -9.79 59.86
N LEU A 214 -20.41 -8.60 60.18
CA LEU A 214 -18.97 -8.37 60.31
C LEU A 214 -18.38 -9.15 61.51
N GLY A 215 -19.10 -9.19 62.65
CA GLY A 215 -18.75 -10.01 63.81
C GLY A 215 -18.80 -11.52 63.53
N VAL A 216 -19.78 -11.99 62.76
CA VAL A 216 -19.85 -13.38 62.29
C VAL A 216 -18.67 -13.71 61.36
N ALA A 217 -18.30 -12.81 60.43
CA ALA A 217 -17.12 -12.98 59.59
C ALA A 217 -15.82 -13.10 60.43
N TRP A 218 -15.68 -12.27 61.47
CA TRP A 218 -14.56 -12.35 62.41
C TRP A 218 -14.55 -13.67 63.20
N LEU A 219 -15.69 -14.10 63.73
CA LEU A 219 -15.81 -15.37 64.46
C LEU A 219 -15.50 -16.58 63.58
N LEU A 220 -15.98 -16.60 62.33
CA LEU A 220 -15.65 -17.63 61.34
C LEU A 220 -14.15 -17.65 61.03
N ARG A 221 -13.50 -16.47 60.97
CA ARG A 221 -12.05 -16.37 60.77
C ARG A 221 -11.27 -16.92 61.98
N ALA A 222 -11.69 -16.58 63.20
CA ALA A 222 -11.12 -17.11 64.44
C ALA A 222 -11.25 -18.64 64.53
N ARG A 223 -12.38 -19.20 64.07
CA ARG A 223 -12.64 -20.65 63.97
C ARG A 223 -11.96 -21.33 62.76
N ARG A 224 -10.97 -20.69 62.14
CA ARG A 224 -10.17 -21.21 61.00
C ARG A 224 -10.98 -21.58 59.75
N LEU A 225 -12.08 -20.87 59.47
CA LEU A 225 -12.87 -21.01 58.23
C LEU A 225 -12.65 -19.82 57.27
N PRO A 226 -11.44 -19.64 56.69
CA PRO A 226 -11.09 -18.43 55.97
C PRO A 226 -11.94 -18.21 54.71
N GLY A 227 -12.29 -19.25 53.94
CA GLY A 227 -13.06 -19.09 52.70
C GLY A 227 -14.44 -18.47 52.95
N THR A 228 -15.17 -18.99 53.95
CA THR A 228 -16.49 -18.49 54.35
C THR A 228 -16.38 -17.10 54.99
N ALA A 229 -15.36 -16.85 55.81
CA ALA A 229 -15.14 -15.54 56.43
C ALA A 229 -14.92 -14.41 55.39
N GLU A 230 -14.14 -14.67 54.33
CA GLU A 230 -13.94 -13.69 53.25
C GLU A 230 -15.26 -13.45 52.47
N GLY A 231 -16.09 -14.48 52.27
CA GLY A 231 -17.39 -14.37 51.60
C GLY A 231 -18.44 -13.60 52.42
N VAL A 232 -18.54 -13.87 53.73
CA VAL A 232 -19.45 -13.15 54.65
C VAL A 232 -18.99 -11.69 54.84
N ALA A 233 -17.67 -11.44 54.86
CA ALA A 233 -17.15 -10.08 54.91
C ALA A 233 -17.53 -9.24 53.66
N SER A 234 -17.62 -9.86 52.47
CA SER A 234 -18.14 -9.18 51.27
C SER A 234 -19.58 -8.68 51.46
N VAL A 235 -20.44 -9.47 52.12
CA VAL A 235 -21.82 -9.05 52.43
C VAL A 235 -21.83 -7.88 53.42
N ALA A 236 -21.00 -7.94 54.47
CA ALA A 236 -20.88 -6.83 55.42
C ALA A 236 -20.41 -5.53 54.78
N ILE A 237 -19.52 -5.57 53.78
CA ILE A 237 -19.08 -4.39 53.02
C ILE A 237 -20.25 -3.78 52.22
N VAL A 238 -21.09 -4.61 51.59
CA VAL A 238 -22.28 -4.12 50.87
C VAL A 238 -23.27 -3.47 51.84
N LEU A 239 -23.50 -4.07 53.01
CA LEU A 239 -24.36 -3.47 54.04
C LEU A 239 -23.80 -2.16 54.60
N LEU A 240 -22.48 -2.04 54.80
CA LEU A 240 -21.85 -0.78 55.22
C LEU A 240 -21.98 0.34 54.17
N LEU A 241 -21.92 0.04 52.88
CA LEU A 241 -22.21 1.03 51.82
C LEU A 241 -23.68 1.45 51.81
N LEU A 242 -24.57 0.51 52.16
CA LEU A 242 -26.00 0.74 52.26
C LEU A 242 -26.33 1.63 53.47
N ASP A 243 -25.67 1.42 54.62
CA ASP A 243 -25.75 2.29 55.79
C ASP A 243 -25.38 3.74 55.46
N VAL A 244 -24.33 3.96 54.65
CA VAL A 244 -23.96 5.30 54.14
C VAL A 244 -25.09 5.92 53.31
N TRP A 245 -25.73 5.15 52.41
CA TRP A 245 -26.87 5.68 51.66
C TRP A 245 -28.07 5.99 52.56
N ILE A 246 -28.38 5.12 53.52
CA ILE A 246 -29.52 5.27 54.44
C ILE A 246 -29.36 6.50 55.33
N VAL A 247 -28.17 6.74 55.89
CA VAL A 247 -27.90 7.91 56.75
C VAL A 247 -28.19 9.21 56.01
N ARG A 248 -27.78 9.32 54.74
CA ARG A 248 -28.09 10.49 53.89
C ARG A 248 -29.57 10.57 53.50
N ALA A 249 -30.17 9.46 53.09
CA ALA A 249 -31.56 9.40 52.65
C ALA A 249 -32.55 9.78 53.77
N ASN A 250 -32.21 9.47 55.02
CA ASN A 250 -33.01 9.78 56.20
C ASN A 250 -32.61 11.10 56.89
N MET A 251 -31.69 11.90 56.32
CA MET A 251 -31.21 13.18 56.90
C MET A 251 -30.68 13.03 58.35
N LEU A 252 -30.11 11.86 58.68
CA LEU A 252 -29.61 11.60 60.02
C LEU A 252 -28.36 12.44 60.28
N PHE A 253 -28.19 12.92 61.52
CA PHE A 253 -27.05 13.71 61.97
C PHE A 253 -26.81 15.04 61.21
N GLY A 254 -27.86 15.64 60.63
CA GLY A 254 -27.76 16.92 59.91
C GLY A 254 -27.02 16.81 58.55
N THR A 255 -26.97 15.60 58.00
CA THR A 255 -26.18 15.30 56.79
C THR A 255 -26.70 15.99 55.52
N GLU A 256 -27.94 16.46 55.53
CA GLU A 256 -28.55 17.31 54.50
C GLU A 256 -27.89 18.68 54.34
N THR A 257 -27.25 19.21 55.40
CA THR A 257 -26.52 20.49 55.36
C THR A 257 -25.16 20.41 54.67
N VAL A 258 -24.66 19.19 54.42
CA VAL A 258 -23.40 18.92 53.73
C VAL A 258 -23.68 18.62 52.26
N SER A 259 -22.80 19.01 51.35
CA SER A 259 -22.85 18.59 49.95
C SER A 259 -22.87 17.05 49.80
N THR A 260 -23.40 16.56 48.68
CA THR A 260 -23.44 15.12 48.40
C THR A 260 -22.03 14.53 48.25
N SER A 261 -21.10 15.32 47.68
CA SER A 261 -19.68 15.01 47.47
C SER A 261 -18.92 14.86 48.79
N ALA A 262 -18.92 15.87 49.66
CA ALA A 262 -18.22 15.78 50.95
C ALA A 262 -18.83 14.72 51.86
N TYR A 263 -20.17 14.58 51.87
CA TYR A 263 -20.81 13.52 52.64
C TYR A 263 -20.34 12.14 52.19
N LEU A 264 -20.47 11.82 50.90
CA LEU A 264 -20.11 10.50 50.38
C LEU A 264 -18.60 10.24 50.48
N GLY A 265 -17.77 11.27 50.26
CA GLY A 265 -16.32 11.20 50.43
C GLY A 265 -15.91 10.89 51.87
N GLY A 266 -16.43 11.67 52.82
CA GLY A 266 -16.18 11.47 54.25
C GLY A 266 -16.69 10.12 54.76
N ALA A 267 -17.90 9.72 54.37
CA ALA A 267 -18.47 8.44 54.75
C ALA A 267 -17.68 7.24 54.20
N LEU A 268 -17.23 7.29 52.95
CA LEU A 268 -16.34 6.26 52.38
C LEU A 268 -14.97 6.20 53.08
N LEU A 269 -14.42 7.33 53.55
CA LEU A 269 -13.20 7.34 54.34
C LEU A 269 -13.40 6.72 55.73
N VAL A 270 -14.54 6.97 56.39
CA VAL A 270 -14.90 6.31 57.65
C VAL A 270 -15.06 4.80 57.45
N VAL A 271 -15.78 4.37 56.41
CA VAL A 271 -15.93 2.94 56.06
C VAL A 271 -14.56 2.31 55.73
N ALA A 272 -13.70 3.00 54.98
CA ALA A 272 -12.34 2.53 54.69
C ALA A 272 -11.50 2.37 55.96
N ALA A 273 -11.58 3.31 56.91
CA ALA A 273 -10.88 3.24 58.19
C ALA A 273 -11.40 2.08 59.06
N VAL A 274 -12.72 1.89 59.16
CA VAL A 274 -13.34 0.75 59.86
C VAL A 274 -12.89 -0.57 59.25
N LEU A 275 -12.95 -0.71 57.92
CA LEU A 275 -12.53 -1.92 57.22
C LEU A 275 -11.02 -2.19 57.32
N ALA A 276 -10.19 -1.15 57.40
CA ALA A 276 -8.75 -1.26 57.67
C ALA A 276 -8.47 -1.69 59.12
N GLY A 277 -9.20 -1.17 60.11
CA GLY A 277 -9.15 -1.64 61.50
C GLY A 277 -9.56 -3.11 61.63
N VAL A 278 -10.66 -3.49 60.97
CA VAL A 278 -11.12 -4.88 60.89
C VAL A 278 -10.10 -5.76 60.19
N ARG A 279 -9.47 -5.30 59.10
CA ARG A 279 -8.37 -6.01 58.40
C ARG A 279 -7.20 -6.30 59.34
N ALA A 280 -6.83 -5.34 60.19
CA ALA A 280 -5.77 -5.47 61.18
C ALA A 280 -6.13 -6.44 62.32
N ALA A 281 -7.34 -6.34 62.86
CA ALA A 281 -7.80 -7.17 63.99
C ALA A 281 -8.20 -8.61 63.61
N SER A 282 -8.70 -8.83 62.38
CA SER A 282 -9.23 -10.13 61.92
C SER A 282 -8.31 -10.90 60.97
N GLY A 283 -7.45 -10.20 60.25
CA GLY A 283 -6.67 -10.78 59.14
C GLY A 283 -7.49 -11.16 57.89
N ILE A 284 -8.79 -10.83 57.80
CA ILE A 284 -9.64 -11.04 56.61
C ILE A 284 -9.15 -10.11 55.49
N ARG A 285 -8.83 -10.64 54.31
CA ARG A 285 -8.16 -9.89 53.22
C ARG A 285 -9.11 -8.99 52.45
N VAL A 286 -10.34 -9.43 52.20
CA VAL A 286 -11.36 -8.68 51.43
C VAL A 286 -11.65 -7.31 52.06
N THR A 287 -11.67 -7.18 53.39
CA THR A 287 -11.84 -5.88 54.05
C THR A 287 -10.66 -4.94 53.80
N GLY A 288 -9.43 -5.47 53.69
CA GLY A 288 -8.25 -4.69 53.31
C GLY A 288 -8.28 -4.23 51.86
N PHE A 289 -8.75 -5.08 50.94
CA PHE A 289 -8.93 -4.70 49.53
C PHE A 289 -10.03 -3.64 49.36
N ALA A 290 -11.14 -3.78 50.09
CA ALA A 290 -12.22 -2.78 50.09
C ALA A 290 -11.76 -1.45 50.68
N ALA A 291 -11.04 -1.45 51.81
CA ALA A 291 -10.44 -0.22 52.35
C ALA A 291 -9.47 0.45 51.37
N ALA A 292 -8.62 -0.33 50.69
CA ALA A 292 -7.69 0.16 49.67
C ALA A 292 -8.39 0.68 48.40
N ALA A 293 -9.61 0.22 48.10
CA ALA A 293 -10.42 0.68 46.98
C ALA A 293 -11.27 1.92 47.33
N PHE A 294 -11.84 1.97 48.53
CA PHE A 294 -12.67 3.09 48.98
C PHE A 294 -11.85 4.31 49.38
N ALA A 295 -10.64 4.17 49.95
CA ALA A 295 -9.85 5.33 50.37
C ALA A 295 -9.52 6.32 49.21
N PRO A 296 -9.10 5.87 48.01
CA PRO A 296 -8.97 6.75 46.85
C PRO A 296 -10.28 7.45 46.44
N VAL A 297 -11.41 6.72 46.43
CA VAL A 297 -12.71 7.29 46.05
C VAL A 297 -13.20 8.30 47.08
N GLY A 298 -12.99 8.02 48.37
CA GLY A 298 -13.33 8.91 49.48
C GLY A 298 -12.52 10.20 49.46
N VAL A 299 -11.19 10.11 49.27
CA VAL A 299 -10.32 11.29 49.11
C VAL A 299 -10.72 12.09 47.87
N PHE A 300 -11.01 11.43 46.75
CA PHE A 300 -11.46 12.10 45.52
C PHE A 300 -12.71 12.95 45.76
N LEU A 301 -13.78 12.34 46.28
CA LEU A 301 -15.08 13.01 46.46
C LEU A 301 -15.01 14.13 47.51
N LEU A 302 -14.23 13.95 48.58
CA LEU A 302 -14.04 14.99 49.60
C LEU A 302 -13.20 16.17 49.05
N ALA A 303 -12.17 15.90 48.26
CA ALA A 303 -11.31 16.93 47.68
C ALA A 303 -11.96 17.66 46.49
N SER A 304 -12.87 17.02 45.74
CA SER A 304 -13.66 17.73 44.74
C SER A 304 -14.57 18.80 45.35
N ASP A 305 -14.97 18.62 46.61
CA ASP A 305 -15.87 19.56 47.30
C ASP A 305 -15.20 20.86 47.72
N THR A 306 -13.87 20.89 47.79
CA THR A 306 -13.12 22.11 48.17
C THR A 306 -12.95 23.11 47.02
N ALA A 307 -13.50 22.81 45.83
CA ALA A 307 -13.44 23.68 44.67
C ALA A 307 -14.59 24.70 44.66
N PRO A 308 -14.40 25.90 44.08
CA PRO A 308 -15.48 26.88 43.94
C PRO A 308 -16.63 26.37 43.06
N ASP A 309 -17.86 26.70 43.46
CA ASP A 309 -19.07 26.39 42.71
C ASP A 309 -19.06 26.95 41.27
N GLY A 310 -19.73 26.25 40.35
CA GLY A 310 -19.88 26.67 38.95
C GLY A 310 -18.70 26.29 38.02
N GLN A 311 -17.59 25.77 38.54
CA GLN A 311 -16.45 25.34 37.72
C GLN A 311 -16.44 23.80 37.55
N LEU A 312 -16.54 23.31 36.31
CA LEU A 312 -16.57 21.87 36.03
C LEU A 312 -15.19 21.18 36.15
N SER A 313 -14.10 21.90 35.88
CA SER A 313 -12.73 21.38 35.77
C SER A 313 -12.00 21.30 37.12
N THR A 314 -12.03 22.38 37.89
CA THR A 314 -11.39 22.55 39.20
C THR A 314 -11.67 21.42 40.19
N PRO A 315 -12.92 20.97 40.45
CA PRO A 315 -13.19 19.87 41.38
C PRO A 315 -12.47 18.58 40.99
N PHE A 316 -12.44 18.22 39.70
CA PHE A 316 -11.71 17.05 39.23
C PHE A 316 -10.20 17.20 39.39
N TRP A 317 -9.65 18.39 39.12
CA TRP A 317 -8.22 18.65 39.26
C TRP A 317 -7.74 18.51 40.72
N VAL A 318 -8.42 19.15 41.68
CA VAL A 318 -8.09 19.03 43.11
C VAL A 318 -8.24 17.59 43.59
N ALA A 319 -9.33 16.92 43.18
CA ALA A 319 -9.60 15.54 43.55
C ALA A 319 -8.54 14.55 43.04
N PHE A 320 -8.15 14.63 41.77
CA PHE A 320 -7.11 13.78 41.21
C PHE A 320 -5.73 14.04 41.83
N LEU A 321 -5.41 15.30 42.15
CA LEU A 321 -4.18 15.64 42.88
C LEU A 321 -4.15 15.05 44.29
N ALA A 322 -5.24 15.17 45.06
CA ALA A 322 -5.35 14.62 46.40
C ALA A 322 -5.17 13.09 46.41
N VAL A 323 -5.74 12.38 45.43
CA VAL A 323 -5.55 10.93 45.28
C VAL A 323 -4.12 10.58 44.83
N SER A 324 -3.47 11.41 44.01
CA SER A 324 -2.07 11.23 43.62
C SER A 324 -1.12 11.36 44.82
N LEU A 325 -1.38 12.33 45.71
CA LEU A 325 -0.66 12.49 46.97
C LEU A 325 -0.93 11.32 47.93
N LEU A 326 -2.18 10.84 48.03
CA LEU A 326 -2.53 9.62 48.79
C LEU A 326 -1.74 8.39 48.30
N GLY A 327 -1.64 8.16 46.99
CA GLY A 327 -0.85 7.06 46.42
C GLY A 327 0.66 7.21 46.67
N SER A 328 1.15 8.44 46.79
CA SER A 328 2.55 8.72 47.16
C SER A 328 2.81 8.45 48.64
N LEU A 329 1.86 8.79 49.52
CA LEU A 329 1.89 8.44 50.94
C LEU A 329 1.71 6.93 51.18
N ALA A 330 0.96 6.24 50.32
CA ALA A 330 0.76 4.79 50.41
C ALA A 330 2.07 3.99 50.31
N VAL A 331 3.15 4.56 49.74
CA VAL A 331 4.48 3.93 49.72
C VAL A 331 5.02 3.66 51.15
N LEU A 332 4.54 4.39 52.16
CA LEU A 332 4.85 4.20 53.57
C LEU A 332 4.22 2.92 54.16
N LEU A 333 3.21 2.34 53.51
CA LEU A 333 2.52 1.13 53.96
C LEU A 333 3.42 -0.12 53.85
N PRO A 334 3.16 -1.18 54.65
CA PRO A 334 3.84 -2.46 54.51
C PRO A 334 3.69 -3.07 53.10
N ALA A 335 4.58 -3.98 52.73
CA ALA A 335 4.60 -4.64 51.42
C ALA A 335 3.45 -5.65 51.24
N MET A 336 2.24 -5.11 51.03
CA MET A 336 0.99 -5.85 50.86
C MET A 336 0.32 -5.48 49.53
N VAL A 337 -0.72 -6.22 49.14
CA VAL A 337 -1.45 -5.97 47.88
C VAL A 337 -2.25 -4.66 47.97
N GLU A 338 -2.76 -4.36 49.16
CA GLU A 338 -3.44 -3.13 49.55
C GLU A 338 -2.62 -1.88 49.20
N ARG A 339 -1.30 -1.90 49.46
CA ARG A 339 -0.37 -0.81 49.06
C ARG A 339 -0.35 -0.63 47.54
N THR A 340 -0.25 -1.72 46.79
CA THR A 340 -0.21 -1.69 45.33
C THR A 340 -1.50 -1.10 44.76
N ILE A 341 -2.67 -1.41 45.34
CA ILE A 341 -3.96 -0.84 44.93
C ILE A 341 -3.98 0.68 45.10
N VAL A 342 -3.64 1.20 46.28
CA VAL A 342 -3.64 2.66 46.53
C VAL A 342 -2.57 3.37 45.69
N MET A 343 -1.39 2.76 45.49
CA MET A 343 -0.38 3.28 44.56
C MET A 343 -0.88 3.29 43.11
N THR A 344 -1.56 2.24 42.61
CA THR A 344 -2.14 2.26 41.26
C THR A 344 -3.17 3.37 41.11
N ALA A 345 -4.06 3.53 42.09
CA ALA A 345 -5.08 4.57 42.07
C ALA A 345 -4.45 5.97 42.04
N GLY A 346 -3.43 6.23 42.86
CA GLY A 346 -2.72 7.52 42.87
C GLY A 346 -1.93 7.81 41.60
N PHE A 347 -1.26 6.81 41.00
CA PHE A 347 -0.56 7.02 39.73
C PHE A 347 -1.52 7.24 38.55
N ILE A 348 -2.69 6.56 38.54
CA ILE A 348 -3.76 6.80 37.56
C ILE A 348 -4.34 8.21 37.77
N ALA A 349 -4.66 8.59 39.01
CA ALA A 349 -5.16 9.90 39.35
C ALA A 349 -4.17 11.01 38.98
N GLY A 350 -2.89 10.87 39.30
CA GLY A 350 -1.85 11.84 38.92
C GLY A 350 -1.69 12.00 37.41
N ALA A 351 -2.00 10.97 36.61
CA ALA A 351 -2.02 11.06 35.15
C ALA A 351 -3.30 11.76 34.65
N LEU A 352 -4.46 11.41 35.23
CA LEU A 352 -5.74 12.05 34.92
C LEU A 352 -5.78 13.53 35.32
N ALA A 353 -5.06 13.94 36.38
CA ALA A 353 -4.93 15.33 36.84
C ALA A 353 -4.39 16.28 35.76
N LEU A 354 -3.63 15.77 34.77
CA LEU A 354 -3.13 16.56 33.64
C LEU A 354 -4.23 17.11 32.73
N LEU A 355 -5.41 16.46 32.68
CA LEU A 355 -6.51 16.85 31.79
C LEU A 355 -7.28 18.08 32.31
N PRO A 356 -7.82 18.09 33.54
CA PRO A 356 -8.53 19.27 34.05
C PRO A 356 -7.60 20.43 34.41
N ALA A 357 -6.28 20.21 34.59
CA ALA A 357 -5.31 21.26 34.93
C ALA A 357 -5.30 22.46 33.97
N TYR A 358 -5.55 22.24 32.67
CA TYR A 358 -5.61 23.33 31.68
C TYR A 358 -6.79 24.30 31.91
N TRP A 359 -7.90 23.77 32.43
CA TRP A 359 -9.15 24.50 32.63
C TRP A 359 -9.45 24.83 34.10
N ALA A 360 -8.63 24.40 35.05
CA ALA A 360 -8.84 24.65 36.47
C ALA A 360 -8.66 26.14 36.81
N LEU A 361 -9.52 26.68 37.66
CA LEU A 361 -9.53 28.08 38.15
C LEU A 361 -9.21 29.11 37.04
N PRO A 362 -10.05 29.21 35.98
CA PRO A 362 -9.76 30.01 34.80
C PRO A 362 -9.62 31.51 35.07
N GLU A 363 -10.21 32.00 36.17
CA GLU A 363 -10.12 33.39 36.65
C GLU A 363 -8.74 33.77 37.22
N VAL A 364 -7.86 32.79 37.46
CA VAL A 364 -6.51 33.04 37.98
C VAL A 364 -5.56 33.27 36.81
N PRO A 365 -4.91 34.44 36.70
CA PRO A 365 -3.91 34.70 35.68
C PRO A 365 -2.76 33.68 35.79
N TRP A 366 -2.31 33.17 34.66
CA TRP A 366 -1.30 32.10 34.58
C TRP A 366 -1.71 30.81 35.32
N SER A 367 -3.01 30.54 35.42
CA SER A 367 -3.59 29.33 36.03
C SER A 367 -2.86 28.05 35.60
N GLN A 368 -2.63 27.86 34.29
CA GLN A 368 -1.99 26.66 33.74
C GLN A 368 -0.58 26.46 34.33
N LEU A 369 0.19 27.53 34.55
CA LEU A 369 1.53 27.45 35.11
C LEU A 369 1.47 26.83 36.50
N TRP A 370 0.65 27.39 37.38
CA TRP A 370 0.54 26.93 38.77
C TRP A 370 -0.07 25.53 38.88
N TRP A 371 -1.06 25.20 38.05
CA TRP A 371 -1.76 23.91 38.14
C TRP A 371 -0.95 22.75 37.58
N TYR A 372 -0.24 22.93 36.46
CA TYR A 372 0.70 21.92 35.98
C TYR A 372 1.96 21.84 36.85
N LEU A 373 2.41 22.94 37.50
CA LEU A 373 3.47 22.89 38.52
C LEU A 373 3.05 22.08 39.75
N ALA A 374 1.80 22.19 40.21
CA ALA A 374 1.29 21.37 41.31
C ALA A 374 1.18 19.88 40.93
N VAL A 375 0.78 19.57 39.68
CA VAL A 375 0.83 18.19 39.16
C VAL A 375 2.28 17.69 39.06
N ALA A 376 3.22 18.52 38.61
CA ALA A 376 4.64 18.18 38.61
C ALA A 376 5.17 17.97 40.04
N GLY A 377 4.73 18.77 41.02
CA GLY A 377 5.03 18.59 42.43
C GLY A 377 4.53 17.25 42.98
N ALA A 378 3.29 16.85 42.68
CA ALA A 378 2.75 15.54 43.07
C ALA A 378 3.55 14.38 42.45
N TRP A 379 3.94 14.49 41.17
CA TRP A 379 4.77 13.48 40.50
C TRP A 379 6.22 13.44 41.01
N LEU A 380 6.78 14.58 41.42
CA LEU A 380 8.08 14.65 42.09
C LEU A 380 8.03 13.97 43.47
N VAL A 381 6.98 14.22 44.26
CA VAL A 381 6.74 13.55 45.55
C VAL A 381 6.59 12.04 45.35
N ALA A 382 5.83 11.60 44.33
CA ALA A 382 5.70 10.18 43.99
C ALA A 382 7.04 9.55 43.62
N LEU A 383 7.84 10.21 42.78
CA LEU A 383 9.16 9.76 42.36
C LEU A 383 10.11 9.64 43.57
N VAL A 384 10.17 10.66 44.42
CA VAL A 384 11.01 10.67 45.64
C VAL A 384 10.55 9.62 46.65
N ALA A 385 9.24 9.46 46.89
CA ALA A 385 8.70 8.46 47.81
C ALA A 385 9.07 7.03 47.40
N VAL A 386 8.91 6.71 46.11
CA VAL A 386 9.33 5.42 45.52
C VAL A 386 10.84 5.22 45.63
N ARG A 387 11.63 6.30 45.48
CA ARG A 387 13.09 6.27 45.50
C ARG A 387 13.67 6.02 46.89
N LEU A 388 13.09 6.63 47.92
CA LEU A 388 13.55 6.54 49.31
C LEU A 388 13.15 5.24 50.01
N ARG A 389 12.21 4.47 49.44
CA ARG A 389 11.64 3.28 50.09
C ARG A 389 12.17 1.97 49.49
N PRO A 390 13.08 1.24 50.16
CA PRO A 390 13.55 -0.05 49.68
C PRO A 390 12.41 -1.09 49.62
N GLY A 391 12.46 -1.97 48.63
CA GLY A 391 11.42 -2.98 48.40
C GLY A 391 10.20 -2.49 47.58
N VAL A 392 10.29 -1.31 46.96
CA VAL A 392 9.34 -0.84 45.94
C VAL A 392 9.88 -1.15 44.55
N SER A 393 9.02 -1.58 43.62
CA SER A 393 9.44 -1.93 42.25
C SER A 393 9.92 -0.71 41.48
N ALA A 394 11.08 -0.84 40.82
CA ALA A 394 11.63 0.18 39.90
C ALA A 394 10.76 0.43 38.63
N ILE A 395 9.61 -0.24 38.48
CA ILE A 395 8.59 0.13 37.50
C ILE A 395 7.95 1.48 37.86
N TRP A 396 7.68 1.74 39.14
CA TRP A 396 7.02 2.96 39.59
C TRP A 396 7.85 4.22 39.28
N GLY A 397 9.17 4.19 39.52
CA GLY A 397 10.07 5.29 39.15
C GLY A 397 10.14 5.52 37.62
N ARG A 398 10.12 4.43 36.84
CA ARG A 398 10.08 4.49 35.36
C ARG A 398 8.79 5.10 34.80
N ILE A 399 7.69 5.09 35.56
CA ILE A 399 6.44 5.76 35.20
C ILE A 399 6.45 7.21 35.70
N ALA A 400 6.87 7.45 36.95
CA ALA A 400 6.84 8.79 37.54
C ALA A 400 7.79 9.79 36.86
N ALA A 401 9.00 9.35 36.47
CA ALA A 401 10.00 10.23 35.86
C ALA A 401 9.56 10.90 34.54
N PRO A 402 9.03 10.20 33.52
CA PRO A 402 8.55 10.85 32.30
C PRO A 402 7.30 11.71 32.55
N VAL A 403 6.39 11.33 33.44
CA VAL A 403 5.19 12.15 33.71
C VAL A 403 5.53 13.43 34.51
N PHE A 404 6.54 13.38 35.38
CA PHE A 404 7.13 14.58 35.97
C PHE A 404 7.76 15.50 34.91
N GLY A 405 8.52 14.94 33.95
CA GLY A 405 9.08 15.71 32.84
C GLY A 405 8.03 16.34 31.94
N LEU A 406 6.95 15.61 31.66
CA LEU A 406 5.79 16.07 30.90
C LEU A 406 5.08 17.23 31.60
N SER A 407 4.67 17.06 32.85
CA SER A 407 3.96 18.08 33.64
C SER A 407 4.78 19.36 33.82
N LEU A 408 6.07 19.24 34.15
CA LEU A 408 6.95 20.39 34.33
C LEU A 408 7.18 21.17 33.02
N ALA A 409 7.22 20.48 31.87
CA ALA A 409 7.36 21.14 30.56
C ALA A 409 6.03 21.76 30.09
N LEU A 410 4.88 21.12 30.35
CA LEU A 410 3.56 21.66 30.00
C LEU A 410 3.24 22.96 30.75
N ALA A 411 3.70 23.11 32.00
CA ALA A 411 3.37 24.24 32.85
C ALA A 411 3.68 25.63 32.23
N PRO A 412 4.93 25.97 31.86
CA PRO A 412 5.18 27.24 31.20
C PRO A 412 4.64 27.25 29.76
N THR A 413 4.68 26.12 29.05
CA THR A 413 4.29 26.03 27.62
C THR A 413 2.82 26.39 27.42
N LEU A 414 1.91 25.80 28.20
CA LEU A 414 0.47 26.04 28.07
C LEU A 414 0.02 27.38 28.67
N ALA A 415 0.73 27.90 29.67
CA ALA A 415 0.48 29.25 30.19
C ALA A 415 0.87 30.31 29.16
N ILE A 416 2.06 30.18 28.54
CA ILE A 416 2.52 31.07 27.46
C ILE A 416 1.55 31.02 26.27
N PHE A 417 1.05 29.85 25.88
CA PHE A 417 0.08 29.71 24.78
C PHE A 417 -1.30 30.34 25.02
N ARG A 418 -1.65 30.60 26.29
CA ARG A 418 -2.97 31.16 26.66
C ARG A 418 -2.90 32.65 26.97
N GLU A 419 -1.87 33.07 27.71
CA GLU A 419 -1.81 34.40 28.33
C GLU A 419 -1.00 35.43 27.52
N LEU A 420 -0.25 35.01 26.50
CA LEU A 420 0.50 35.91 25.61
C LEU A 420 -0.08 35.90 24.18
N ASP A 421 0.09 37.01 23.48
CA ASP A 421 -0.26 37.14 22.07
C ASP A 421 0.41 36.08 21.20
N SER A 422 -0.28 35.64 20.14
CA SER A 422 0.14 34.50 19.32
C SER A 422 1.55 34.68 18.73
N GLU A 423 1.91 35.89 18.29
CA GLU A 423 3.25 36.23 17.80
C GLU A 423 4.35 35.78 18.78
N VAL A 424 4.20 36.15 20.06
CA VAL A 424 5.18 35.85 21.12
C VAL A 424 5.06 34.40 21.59
N ALA A 425 3.82 33.92 21.78
CA ALA A 425 3.54 32.60 22.33
C ALA A 425 4.15 31.47 21.48
N LEU A 426 4.04 31.58 20.15
CA LEU A 426 4.44 30.54 19.20
C LEU A 426 5.95 30.23 19.19
N TRP A 427 6.81 31.18 19.55
CA TRP A 427 8.26 30.93 19.72
C TRP A 427 8.69 30.79 21.18
N LEU A 428 8.02 31.48 22.11
CA LEU A 428 8.39 31.43 23.53
C LEU A 428 7.93 30.13 24.21
N ALA A 429 6.78 29.56 23.83
CA ALA A 429 6.30 28.28 24.38
C ALA A 429 7.25 27.10 24.09
N PRO A 430 7.69 26.83 22.84
CA PRO A 430 8.70 25.80 22.60
C PRO A 430 10.07 26.15 23.19
N ALA A 431 10.42 27.44 23.35
CA ALA A 431 11.63 27.84 24.07
C ALA A 431 11.58 27.41 25.55
N ALA A 432 10.45 27.67 26.24
CA ALA A 432 10.26 27.29 27.63
C ALA A 432 10.30 25.77 27.85
N ALA A 433 9.63 24.99 26.99
CA ALA A 433 9.75 23.53 26.98
C ALA A 433 11.20 23.08 26.75
N GLY A 434 11.93 23.75 25.84
CA GLY A 434 13.34 23.52 25.57
C GLY A 434 14.26 23.80 26.77
N VAL A 435 13.99 24.83 27.58
CA VAL A 435 14.70 25.13 28.83
C VAL A 435 14.46 24.03 29.87
N VAL A 436 13.22 23.55 30.01
CA VAL A 436 12.91 22.41 30.90
C VAL A 436 13.63 21.13 30.44
N ALA A 437 13.64 20.85 29.13
CA ALA A 437 14.40 19.74 28.56
C ALA A 437 15.92 19.89 28.81
N ALA A 438 16.47 21.10 28.69
CA ALA A 438 17.87 21.38 29.01
C ALA A 438 18.18 21.16 30.50
N ALA A 439 17.30 21.55 31.42
CA ALA A 439 17.47 21.28 32.84
C ALA A 439 17.53 19.77 33.13
N PHE A 440 16.63 18.98 32.53
CA PHE A 440 16.69 17.52 32.64
C PHE A 440 17.91 16.89 31.96
N ALA A 441 18.37 17.43 30.82
CA ALA A 441 19.60 17.02 30.15
C ALA A 441 20.86 17.34 30.99
N ALA A 442 20.86 18.40 31.79
CA ALA A 442 21.89 18.64 32.79
C ALA A 442 21.79 17.63 33.95
N GLY A 443 20.56 17.29 34.37
CA GLY A 443 20.26 16.26 35.38
C GLY A 443 20.80 14.86 35.04
N THR A 444 21.03 14.52 33.76
CA THR A 444 21.67 13.23 33.40
C THR A 444 23.13 13.11 33.84
N ARG A 445 23.71 14.16 34.45
CA ARG A 445 25.06 14.17 35.05
C ARG A 445 25.07 13.76 36.53
N LEU A 446 23.89 13.59 37.15
CA LEU A 446 23.74 13.11 38.52
C LEU A 446 24.02 11.59 38.62
N GLY A 447 23.97 11.04 39.84
CA GLY A 447 24.28 9.62 40.10
C GLY A 447 23.47 8.63 39.23
N ALA A 448 24.05 7.45 38.97
CA ALA A 448 23.64 6.54 37.87
C ALA A 448 22.14 6.23 37.74
N ALA A 449 21.41 6.10 38.85
CA ALA A 449 19.97 5.87 38.81
C ALA A 449 19.15 7.16 38.65
N ALA A 450 19.66 8.33 39.08
CA ALA A 450 18.99 9.62 38.88
C ALA A 450 19.16 10.09 37.43
N ALA A 451 20.33 9.82 36.83
CA ALA A 451 20.58 10.09 35.43
C ALA A 451 19.59 9.41 34.48
N ARG A 452 19.12 8.18 34.81
CA ARG A 452 18.10 7.46 34.02
C ARG A 452 16.73 8.14 34.10
N ASP A 453 16.33 8.55 35.29
CA ASP A 453 15.05 9.23 35.53
C ASP A 453 15.06 10.61 34.85
N SER A 454 16.14 11.39 35.01
CA SER A 454 16.34 12.66 34.29
C SER A 454 16.35 12.49 32.77
N PHE A 455 16.90 11.39 32.23
CA PHE A 455 16.86 11.11 30.80
C PHE A 455 15.43 10.80 30.30
N ALA A 456 14.65 10.04 31.07
CA ALA A 456 13.23 9.80 30.75
C ALA A 456 12.38 11.08 30.82
N ALA A 457 12.61 11.93 31.83
CA ALA A 457 11.99 13.25 31.95
C ALA A 457 12.40 14.19 30.80
N CYS A 458 13.68 14.17 30.39
CA CYS A 458 14.17 14.93 29.24
C CYS A 458 13.47 14.52 27.93
N ILE A 459 13.22 13.22 27.71
CA ILE A 459 12.48 12.76 26.52
C ILE A 459 11.05 13.30 26.53
N ALA A 460 10.37 13.26 27.68
CA ALA A 460 9.01 13.79 27.81
C ALA A 460 8.95 15.32 27.58
N ALA A 461 9.90 16.08 28.14
CA ALA A 461 10.00 17.52 27.91
C ALA A 461 10.33 17.87 26.45
N LEU A 462 11.17 17.08 25.77
CA LEU A 462 11.43 17.22 24.33
C LEU A 462 10.18 16.91 23.49
N ALA A 463 9.32 15.98 23.91
CA ALA A 463 8.05 15.73 23.24
C ALA A 463 7.10 16.93 23.34
N VAL A 464 7.04 17.59 24.51
CA VAL A 464 6.28 18.86 24.67
C VAL A 464 6.83 19.94 23.75
N ALA A 465 8.16 20.13 23.72
CA ALA A 465 8.81 21.10 22.84
C ALA A 465 8.51 20.83 21.35
N ALA A 466 8.54 19.56 20.93
CA ALA A 466 8.21 19.16 19.56
C ALA A 466 6.73 19.42 19.22
N CYS A 467 5.80 19.12 20.13
CA CYS A 467 4.38 19.42 19.93
C CYS A 467 4.11 20.94 19.87
N ALA A 468 4.79 21.74 20.71
CA ALA A 468 4.65 23.19 20.72
C ALA A 468 5.13 23.87 19.41
N VAL A 469 6.04 23.24 18.66
CA VAL A 469 6.49 23.72 17.35
C VAL A 469 5.47 23.44 16.24
N LEU A 470 4.54 22.50 16.42
CA LEU A 470 3.69 21.99 15.34
C LEU A 470 2.78 23.06 14.71
N SER A 471 2.21 23.96 15.52
CA SER A 471 1.44 25.12 15.04
C SER A 471 2.28 26.06 14.19
N SER A 472 3.52 26.32 14.61
CA SER A 472 4.48 27.17 13.90
C SER A 472 4.99 26.55 12.60
N VAL A 473 4.97 25.23 12.43
CA VAL A 473 5.28 24.58 11.14
C VAL A 473 4.25 24.96 10.08
N VAL A 474 2.97 25.08 10.44
CA VAL A 474 1.91 25.50 9.51
C VAL A 474 2.16 26.93 9.03
N LEU A 475 2.51 27.84 9.94
CA LEU A 475 2.87 29.23 9.59
C LEU A 475 4.12 29.29 8.70
N TYR A 476 5.18 28.54 9.05
CA TYR A 476 6.39 28.44 8.22
C TYR A 476 6.07 27.97 6.79
N LEU A 477 5.26 26.92 6.63
CA LEU A 477 4.84 26.41 5.33
C LEU A 477 3.95 27.42 4.58
N GLY A 478 3.06 28.13 5.30
CA GLY A 478 2.27 29.23 4.76
C GLY A 478 3.12 30.36 4.20
N THR A 479 4.16 30.79 4.91
CA THR A 479 5.09 31.85 4.49
C THR A 479 5.97 31.42 3.31
N VAL A 480 6.38 30.15 3.23
CA VAL A 480 7.02 29.61 2.03
C VAL A 480 6.03 29.59 0.86
N TRP A 481 4.78 29.19 1.10
CA TRP A 481 3.74 29.13 0.07
C TRP A 481 3.37 30.52 -0.47
N THR A 482 3.16 31.53 0.37
CA THR A 482 2.87 32.90 -0.11
C THR A 482 4.02 33.47 -0.93
N ARG A 483 5.28 33.19 -0.57
CA ARG A 483 6.43 33.58 -1.39
C ARG A 483 6.43 32.90 -2.76
N LEU A 484 6.11 31.60 -2.80
CA LEU A 484 6.02 30.83 -4.06
C LEU A 484 4.86 31.33 -4.93
N ALA A 485 3.68 31.52 -4.34
CA ALA A 485 2.48 32.00 -5.03
C ALA A 485 2.65 33.43 -5.55
N GLY A 486 3.29 34.31 -4.78
CA GLY A 486 3.61 35.68 -5.21
C GLY A 486 4.58 35.77 -6.39
N SER A 487 5.25 34.67 -6.76
CA SER A 487 6.10 34.59 -7.96
C SER A 487 5.33 34.17 -9.24
N VAL A 488 3.99 34.11 -9.17
CA VAL A 488 3.10 33.73 -10.28
C VAL A 488 2.00 34.79 -10.44
N PRO A 489 1.77 35.38 -11.63
CA PRO A 489 2.50 35.16 -12.89
C PRO A 489 3.98 35.60 -12.81
N PRO A 490 4.86 35.15 -13.72
CA PRO A 490 6.28 35.48 -13.66
C PRO A 490 6.57 36.96 -13.94
N TRP A 491 7.70 37.44 -13.40
CA TRP A 491 8.19 38.82 -13.54
C TRP A 491 7.19 39.91 -13.11
N ASN A 492 6.27 39.57 -12.23
CA ASN A 492 5.20 40.42 -11.72
C ASN A 492 5.61 41.40 -10.60
N LEU A 493 6.80 41.26 -10.01
CA LEU A 493 7.25 42.07 -8.87
C LEU A 493 8.46 42.95 -9.20
N GLU A 494 8.45 44.18 -8.67
CA GLU A 494 9.64 45.03 -8.67
C GLU A 494 10.75 44.49 -7.73
N VAL A 495 11.99 44.94 -7.95
CA VAL A 495 13.20 44.44 -7.27
C VAL A 495 13.13 44.57 -5.74
N SER A 496 12.44 45.60 -5.26
CA SER A 496 12.26 45.97 -3.86
C SER A 496 10.80 45.93 -3.40
N GLU A 497 9.91 45.27 -4.15
CA GLU A 497 8.50 45.20 -3.80
C GLU A 497 8.25 44.22 -2.64
N PRO A 498 7.65 44.66 -1.52
CA PRO A 498 7.33 43.80 -0.41
C PRO A 498 6.08 42.97 -0.71
N LEU A 499 6.15 41.66 -0.46
CA LEU A 499 4.98 40.81 -0.46
C LEU A 499 4.24 40.90 0.88
N PRO A 500 2.89 40.88 0.91
CA PRO A 500 2.14 40.82 2.15
C PRO A 500 2.44 39.50 2.91
N PRO A 501 2.52 39.55 4.25
CA PRO A 501 2.81 38.37 5.06
C PRO A 501 1.68 37.33 5.00
N ALA A 502 2.01 36.06 5.22
CA ALA A 502 1.02 34.98 5.22
C ALA A 502 -0.01 35.10 6.34
N VAL A 503 0.41 35.65 7.49
CA VAL A 503 -0.44 36.09 8.59
C VAL A 503 0.14 37.41 9.09
N PRO A 504 -0.66 38.49 9.24
CA PRO A 504 -0.18 39.78 9.75
C PRO A 504 0.60 39.63 11.05
N ASP A 505 1.68 40.40 11.19
CA ASP A 505 2.54 40.49 12.38
C ASP A 505 3.28 39.20 12.81
N HIS A 506 3.13 38.07 12.11
CA HIS A 506 3.77 36.79 12.48
C HIS A 506 5.12 36.51 11.78
N ASP A 507 5.61 37.45 10.97
CA ASP A 507 6.84 37.30 10.18
C ASP A 507 8.06 36.99 11.04
N LEU A 508 8.25 37.74 12.13
CA LEU A 508 9.36 37.52 13.07
C LEU A 508 9.27 36.13 13.73
N THR A 509 8.08 35.69 14.09
CA THR A 509 7.81 34.37 14.67
C THR A 509 8.25 33.23 13.74
N THR A 510 7.99 33.33 12.44
CA THR A 510 8.38 32.29 11.46
C THR A 510 9.90 32.10 11.37
N VAL A 511 10.67 33.17 11.58
CA VAL A 511 12.13 33.16 11.62
C VAL A 511 12.64 32.69 13.00
N LEU A 512 12.02 33.15 14.09
CA LEU A 512 12.46 32.83 15.46
C LEU A 512 12.22 31.37 15.87
N VAL A 513 11.12 30.74 15.45
CA VAL A 513 10.81 29.36 15.90
C VAL A 513 11.91 28.36 15.51
N PRO A 514 12.40 28.30 14.25
CA PRO A 514 13.51 27.42 13.92
C PRO A 514 14.81 27.80 14.65
N VAL A 515 15.07 29.09 14.93
CA VAL A 515 16.23 29.51 15.75
C VAL A 515 16.13 28.93 17.16
N VAL A 516 14.97 29.05 17.81
CA VAL A 516 14.69 28.49 19.14
C VAL A 516 14.93 26.98 19.17
N VAL A 517 14.39 26.25 18.17
CA VAL A 517 14.59 24.79 18.04
C VAL A 517 16.06 24.45 17.85
N GLY A 518 16.79 25.21 17.03
CA GLY A 518 18.21 25.03 16.80
C GLY A 518 19.05 25.25 18.05
N VAL A 519 18.85 26.35 18.77
CA VAL A 519 19.53 26.65 20.04
C VAL A 519 19.20 25.60 21.10
N GLY A 520 17.93 25.24 21.27
CA GLY A 520 17.50 24.20 22.21
C GLY A 520 18.14 22.84 21.92
N ALA A 521 18.11 22.39 20.66
CA ALA A 521 18.74 21.13 20.25
C ALA A 521 20.27 21.14 20.42
N LEU A 522 20.93 22.28 20.18
CA LEU A 522 22.35 22.44 20.43
C LEU A 522 22.67 22.32 21.93
N VAL A 523 21.96 23.06 22.78
CA VAL A 523 22.16 23.03 24.25
C VAL A 523 21.91 21.63 24.81
N VAL A 524 20.78 21.01 24.49
CA VAL A 524 20.44 19.65 24.95
C VAL A 524 21.46 18.62 24.47
N SER A 525 21.88 18.67 23.20
CA SER A 525 22.86 17.70 22.67
C SER A 525 24.25 17.87 23.27
N VAL A 526 24.69 19.10 23.59
CA VAL A 526 25.92 19.37 24.35
C VAL A 526 25.80 18.85 25.78
N LEU A 527 24.68 19.10 26.47
CA LEU A 527 24.46 18.64 27.84
C LEU A 527 24.52 17.11 27.96
N LEU A 528 23.87 16.40 27.04
CA LEU A 528 23.87 14.93 26.89
C LEU A 528 25.19 14.34 26.35
N ARG A 529 26.23 15.16 26.08
CA ARG A 529 27.51 14.75 25.45
C ARG A 529 27.33 14.07 24.07
N ARG A 530 26.25 14.38 23.36
CA ARG A 530 25.90 13.86 22.02
C ARG A 530 25.95 14.90 20.90
N GLY A 531 26.55 16.07 21.13
CA GLY A 531 26.65 17.17 20.16
C GLY A 531 27.04 16.72 18.75
N ARG A 532 28.13 15.94 18.59
CA ARG A 532 28.51 15.40 17.26
C ARG A 532 27.48 14.44 16.65
N ALA A 533 26.75 13.67 17.46
CA ALA A 533 25.75 12.73 16.94
C ALA A 533 24.43 13.41 16.53
N LEU A 534 24.15 14.60 17.09
CA LEU A 534 22.87 15.31 16.92
C LEU A 534 23.01 16.66 16.20
N ALA A 535 24.22 17.08 15.81
CA ALA A 535 24.47 18.36 15.14
C ALA A 535 23.73 18.57 13.81
N ALA A 536 23.15 17.52 13.22
CA ALA A 536 22.25 17.62 12.06
C ALA A 536 20.93 18.36 12.38
N ILE A 537 20.47 18.36 13.64
CA ILE A 537 19.24 19.04 14.08
C ILE A 537 19.43 20.57 14.10
N PRO A 538 20.42 21.15 14.83
CA PRO A 538 20.63 22.59 14.81
C PRO A 538 21.03 23.15 13.44
N THR A 539 21.70 22.37 12.58
CA THR A 539 21.99 22.82 11.21
C THR A 539 20.75 22.80 10.32
N ALA A 540 19.88 21.80 10.43
CA ALA A 540 18.58 21.81 9.73
C ALA A 540 17.72 23.00 10.16
N ALA A 541 17.68 23.27 11.47
CA ALA A 541 16.98 24.40 12.05
C ALA A 541 17.54 25.76 11.58
N ALA A 542 18.87 25.88 11.40
CA ALA A 542 19.49 27.06 10.81
C ALA A 542 19.13 27.26 9.33
N PHE A 543 19.03 26.20 8.52
CA PHE A 543 18.51 26.31 7.14
C PHE A 543 17.05 26.75 7.11
N ALA A 544 16.19 26.18 7.96
CA ALA A 544 14.81 26.62 8.06
C ALA A 544 14.71 28.09 8.49
N SER A 545 15.52 28.53 9.47
CA SER A 545 15.59 29.95 9.88
C SER A 545 15.96 30.87 8.70
N GLY A 546 16.98 30.49 7.93
CA GLY A 546 17.45 31.27 6.78
C GLY A 546 16.48 31.28 5.60
N ILE A 547 15.74 30.18 5.38
CA ILE A 547 14.68 30.10 4.37
C ILE A 547 13.48 30.96 4.79
N ALA A 548 13.04 30.91 6.04
CA ALA A 548 12.00 31.80 6.57
C ALA A 548 12.39 33.27 6.38
N LEU A 549 13.62 33.64 6.77
CA LEU A 549 14.15 34.99 6.61
C LEU A 549 14.15 35.46 5.15
N ALA A 550 14.44 34.55 4.21
CA ALA A 550 14.36 34.86 2.78
C ALA A 550 12.92 35.02 2.28
N CYS A 551 11.97 34.20 2.75
CA CYS A 551 10.56 34.32 2.36
C CYS A 551 9.93 35.64 2.88
N VAL A 552 10.28 36.03 4.10
CA VAL A 552 9.85 37.29 4.76
C VAL A 552 10.59 38.54 4.22
N ALA A 553 11.67 38.38 3.46
CA ALA A 553 12.48 39.52 3.03
C ALA A 553 11.69 40.52 2.16
N PRO A 554 11.89 41.84 2.37
CA PRO A 554 11.02 42.91 1.81
C PRO A 554 11.15 43.13 0.30
N GLY A 555 11.88 42.27 -0.42
CA GLY A 555 11.98 42.31 -1.88
C GLY A 555 12.67 41.07 -2.44
N PRO A 556 12.36 40.68 -3.69
CA PRO A 556 12.92 39.47 -4.31
C PRO A 556 14.45 39.46 -4.37
N ALA A 557 15.12 40.61 -4.52
CA ALA A 557 16.58 40.68 -4.53
C ALA A 557 17.22 40.21 -3.20
N ILE A 558 16.68 40.64 -2.06
CA ILE A 558 17.21 40.27 -0.74
C ILE A 558 16.90 38.80 -0.43
N ALA A 559 15.67 38.35 -0.73
CA ALA A 559 15.26 36.96 -0.60
C ALA A 559 16.21 36.00 -1.35
N VAL A 560 16.45 36.30 -2.62
CA VAL A 560 17.38 35.57 -3.49
C VAL A 560 18.80 35.59 -2.95
N ALA A 561 19.31 36.75 -2.50
CA ALA A 561 20.68 36.86 -1.99
C ALA A 561 20.91 35.95 -0.78
N VAL A 562 19.95 35.92 0.17
CA VAL A 562 19.99 35.03 1.34
C VAL A 562 19.98 33.56 0.89
N LEU A 563 19.09 33.18 -0.02
CA LEU A 563 18.97 31.79 -0.50
C LEU A 563 20.21 31.31 -1.27
N LEU A 564 20.82 32.17 -2.09
CA LEU A 564 22.07 31.85 -2.80
C LEU A 564 23.27 31.74 -1.84
N VAL A 565 23.33 32.57 -0.79
CA VAL A 565 24.34 32.45 0.27
C VAL A 565 24.17 31.15 1.05
N LEU A 566 22.94 30.75 1.38
CA LEU A 566 22.66 29.46 2.01
C LEU A 566 23.07 28.27 1.13
N ALA A 567 22.71 28.31 -0.16
CA ALA A 567 23.05 27.25 -1.12
C ALA A 567 24.58 27.12 -1.34
N GLY A 568 25.27 28.24 -1.60
CA GLY A 568 26.71 28.27 -1.77
C GLY A 568 27.48 27.91 -0.49
N GLY A 569 27.03 28.43 0.66
CA GLY A 569 27.58 28.11 1.97
C GLY A 569 27.43 26.63 2.33
N ALA A 570 26.28 26.02 2.02
CA ALA A 570 26.05 24.58 2.18
C ALA A 570 27.06 23.74 1.40
N LEU A 571 27.26 24.08 0.11
CA LEU A 571 28.18 23.37 -0.78
C LEU A 571 29.65 23.56 -0.35
N ALA A 572 30.04 24.78 0.02
CA ALA A 572 31.39 25.08 0.52
C ALA A 572 31.69 24.34 1.83
N LEU A 573 30.77 24.37 2.80
CA LEU A 573 30.91 23.65 4.06
C LEU A 573 30.94 22.13 3.84
N ALA A 574 30.10 21.61 2.92
CA ALA A 574 30.10 20.20 2.54
C ALA A 574 31.42 19.75 1.88
N ALA A 575 32.13 20.63 1.17
CA ALA A 575 33.44 20.33 0.59
C ALA A 575 34.58 20.32 1.63
N VAL A 576 34.43 21.05 2.75
CA VAL A 576 35.43 21.09 3.85
C VAL A 576 35.11 20.08 4.98
N ARG A 577 33.88 19.56 5.03
CA ARG A 577 33.33 18.70 6.11
C ARG A 577 34.16 17.48 6.50
N HIS A 578 35.04 16.98 5.61
CA HIS A 578 35.82 15.75 5.86
C HIS A 578 36.70 15.86 7.11
N ARG A 579 36.98 17.08 7.59
CA ARG A 579 37.69 17.35 8.85
C ARG A 579 36.82 17.23 10.13
N LEU A 580 35.50 17.11 10.02
CA LEU A 580 34.56 17.24 11.15
C LEU A 580 33.93 15.92 11.63
N ALA A 581 33.86 14.89 10.78
CA ALA A 581 33.38 13.54 11.10
C ALA A 581 31.98 13.46 11.80
N VAL A 582 31.05 14.32 11.38
CA VAL A 582 29.69 14.42 11.94
C VAL A 582 28.70 13.54 11.15
N PRO A 583 28.00 12.55 11.75
CA PRO A 583 26.93 11.80 11.11
C PRO A 583 25.74 12.70 10.72
N ALA A 584 25.02 12.33 9.67
CA ALA A 584 23.85 13.05 9.11
C ALA A 584 24.08 14.52 8.67
N LEU A 585 25.22 15.15 8.94
CA LEU A 585 25.47 16.54 8.53
C LEU A 585 25.53 16.73 7.00
N LEU A 586 26.12 15.79 6.26
CA LEU A 586 26.14 15.86 4.79
C LEU A 586 24.74 15.87 4.17
N PRO A 587 23.82 14.92 4.46
CA PRO A 587 22.48 14.97 3.89
C PRO A 587 21.71 16.24 4.32
N THR A 588 21.88 16.74 5.56
CA THR A 588 21.28 18.03 5.95
C THR A 588 21.80 19.19 5.10
N LEU A 589 23.12 19.29 4.86
CA LEU A 589 23.70 20.32 3.99
C LEU A 589 23.23 20.18 2.54
N ALA A 590 23.14 18.95 2.02
CA ALA A 590 22.67 18.70 0.67
C ALA A 590 21.19 19.09 0.49
N VAL A 591 20.31 18.68 1.40
CA VAL A 591 18.87 19.01 1.37
C VAL A 591 18.66 20.51 1.56
N GLY A 592 19.26 21.13 2.59
CA GLY A 592 19.13 22.56 2.85
C GLY A 592 19.69 23.42 1.72
N GLY A 593 20.84 23.06 1.16
CA GLY A 593 21.46 23.77 0.04
C GLY A 593 20.67 23.67 -1.26
N VAL A 594 20.18 22.47 -1.61
CA VAL A 594 19.36 22.26 -2.83
C VAL A 594 17.99 22.92 -2.69
N ALA A 595 17.34 22.84 -1.51
CA ALA A 595 16.09 23.54 -1.25
C ALA A 595 16.27 25.06 -1.37
N SER A 596 17.36 25.61 -0.81
CA SER A 596 17.68 27.04 -0.93
C SER A 596 17.92 27.44 -2.39
N ALA A 597 18.64 26.64 -3.18
CA ALA A 597 18.88 26.90 -4.60
C ALA A 597 17.60 26.83 -5.46
N GLY A 598 16.71 25.87 -5.17
CA GLY A 598 15.41 25.75 -5.85
C GLY A 598 14.46 26.90 -5.51
N LEU A 599 14.41 27.32 -4.24
CA LEU A 599 13.68 28.51 -3.83
C LEU A 599 14.29 29.79 -4.43
N ALA A 600 15.62 29.91 -4.51
CA ALA A 600 16.27 31.05 -5.16
C ALA A 600 15.85 31.17 -6.62
N TRP A 601 15.84 30.05 -7.36
CA TRP A 601 15.36 30.01 -8.75
C TRP A 601 13.92 30.50 -8.88
N TRP A 602 13.01 29.98 -8.04
CA TRP A 602 11.59 30.33 -8.09
C TRP A 602 11.33 31.80 -7.72
N VAL A 603 11.95 32.30 -6.63
CA VAL A 603 11.80 33.71 -6.22
C VAL A 603 12.48 34.64 -7.23
N GLY A 604 13.59 34.24 -7.84
CA GLY A 604 14.21 34.97 -8.95
C GLY A 604 13.29 35.09 -10.17
N TYR A 605 12.40 34.12 -10.40
CA TYR A 605 11.40 34.12 -11.48
C TYR A 605 10.31 35.19 -11.29
N SER A 606 10.17 35.78 -10.09
CA SER A 606 9.19 36.85 -9.81
C SER A 606 9.57 38.24 -10.32
N SER A 607 10.83 38.49 -10.72
CA SER A 607 11.29 39.85 -11.07
C SER A 607 12.24 39.88 -12.26
N ALA A 608 11.88 40.62 -13.32
CA ALA A 608 12.60 40.66 -14.59
C ALA A 608 14.09 41.06 -14.45
N MET A 609 14.41 41.97 -13.53
CA MET A 609 15.78 42.41 -13.30
C MET A 609 16.63 41.40 -12.51
N VAL A 610 16.01 40.61 -11.64
CA VAL A 610 16.70 39.66 -10.74
C VAL A 610 16.92 38.31 -11.44
N TRP A 611 15.93 37.87 -12.22
CA TRP A 611 15.90 36.57 -12.90
C TRP A 611 17.20 36.15 -13.62
N PRO A 612 17.80 36.93 -14.53
CA PRO A 612 18.94 36.46 -15.32
C PRO A 612 20.19 36.17 -14.46
N TRP A 613 20.40 36.96 -13.41
CA TRP A 613 21.50 36.77 -12.46
C TRP A 613 21.29 35.50 -11.63
N VAL A 614 20.05 35.23 -11.20
CA VAL A 614 19.69 34.01 -10.48
C VAL A 614 19.87 32.78 -11.34
N ALA A 615 19.35 32.81 -12.57
CA ALA A 615 19.46 31.68 -13.48
C ALA A 615 20.93 31.30 -13.71
N ALA A 616 21.79 32.30 -13.96
CA ALA A 616 23.23 32.11 -14.08
C ALA A 616 23.87 31.55 -12.79
N LEU A 617 23.59 32.16 -11.62
CA LEU A 617 24.21 31.76 -10.35
C LEU A 617 23.78 30.36 -9.88
N VAL A 618 22.52 29.97 -10.06
CA VAL A 618 22.04 28.62 -9.71
C VAL A 618 22.63 27.57 -10.66
N ILE A 619 22.75 27.85 -11.96
CA ILE A 619 23.46 26.96 -12.91
C ILE A 619 24.94 26.84 -12.54
N VAL A 620 25.60 27.94 -12.17
CA VAL A 620 27.00 27.92 -11.68
C VAL A 620 27.14 27.11 -10.39
N LEU A 621 26.20 27.21 -9.44
CA LEU A 621 26.19 26.39 -8.22
C LEU A 621 26.02 24.90 -8.54
N ALA A 622 25.17 24.53 -9.51
CA ALA A 622 25.05 23.15 -9.97
C ALA A 622 26.37 22.64 -10.59
N VAL A 623 26.99 23.41 -11.48
CA VAL A 623 28.31 23.08 -12.07
C VAL A 623 29.40 22.98 -11.01
N ALA A 624 29.43 23.88 -10.03
CA ALA A 624 30.36 23.82 -8.90
C ALA A 624 30.14 22.55 -8.06
N GLY A 625 28.88 22.12 -7.87
CA GLY A 625 28.54 20.85 -7.24
C GLY A 625 29.13 19.64 -7.97
N ARG A 626 29.12 19.65 -9.31
CA ARG A 626 29.83 18.64 -10.14
C ARG A 626 31.34 18.67 -9.94
N MET A 627 31.96 19.85 -9.87
CA MET A 627 33.40 20.01 -9.68
C MET A 627 33.85 19.57 -8.28
N LEU A 628 33.02 19.81 -7.26
CA LEU A 628 33.30 19.45 -5.86
C LEU A 628 32.83 18.05 -5.48
N ALA A 629 32.08 17.33 -6.33
CA ALA A 629 31.48 16.03 -6.00
C ALA A 629 32.47 15.01 -5.43
N SER A 630 33.70 14.95 -5.96
CA SER A 630 34.77 14.06 -5.48
C SER A 630 35.39 14.47 -4.13
N ARG A 631 35.21 15.73 -3.72
CA ARG A 631 35.62 16.25 -2.39
C ARG A 631 34.49 16.16 -1.36
N VAL A 632 33.23 16.11 -1.80
CA VAL A 632 32.04 16.09 -0.94
C VAL A 632 31.56 14.67 -0.64
N TRP A 633 31.59 13.78 -1.64
CA TRP A 633 30.96 12.45 -1.58
C TRP A 633 32.00 11.31 -1.58
N PRO A 634 31.68 10.15 -0.99
CA PRO A 634 32.51 8.95 -1.10
C PRO A 634 32.77 8.56 -2.56
N ALA A 635 33.92 7.95 -2.86
CA ALA A 635 34.34 7.61 -4.22
C ALA A 635 33.30 6.81 -5.05
N ALA A 636 32.49 5.97 -4.39
CA ALA A 636 31.40 5.22 -5.03
C ALA A 636 30.20 6.10 -5.43
N ALA A 637 29.92 7.19 -4.70
CA ALA A 637 28.78 8.07 -4.93
C ALA A 637 29.14 9.33 -5.75
N ALA A 638 30.38 9.80 -5.63
CA ALA A 638 30.90 10.98 -6.33
C ALA A 638 30.60 11.04 -7.85
N PRO A 639 30.78 9.98 -8.67
CA PRO A 639 30.48 10.07 -10.10
C PRO A 639 28.97 10.19 -10.37
N VAL A 640 28.13 9.50 -9.59
CA VAL A 640 26.66 9.52 -9.77
C VAL A 640 26.08 10.87 -9.33
N VAL A 641 26.45 11.34 -8.13
CA VAL A 641 25.98 12.64 -7.63
C VAL A 641 26.55 13.79 -8.45
N GLY A 642 27.80 13.68 -8.93
CA GLY A 642 28.35 14.62 -9.88
C GLY A 642 27.51 14.71 -11.15
N ALA A 643 27.25 13.57 -11.80
CA ALA A 643 26.44 13.54 -13.02
C ALA A 643 25.01 14.07 -12.81
N ALA A 644 24.39 13.82 -11.65
CA ALA A 644 23.11 14.41 -11.29
C ALA A 644 23.12 15.95 -11.27
N HIS A 645 24.23 16.58 -10.82
CA HIS A 645 24.37 18.04 -10.87
C HIS A 645 24.46 18.58 -12.31
N LEU A 646 25.08 17.85 -13.25
CA LEU A 646 25.07 18.21 -14.67
C LEU A 646 23.66 18.09 -15.28
N ALA A 647 22.90 17.06 -14.90
CA ALA A 647 21.51 16.93 -15.32
C ALA A 647 20.67 18.11 -14.83
N ILE A 648 20.79 18.48 -13.55
CA ILE A 648 20.13 19.67 -12.99
C ILE A 648 20.57 20.94 -13.75
N ALA A 649 21.86 21.18 -13.94
CA ALA A 649 22.38 22.35 -14.65
C ALA A 649 21.83 22.43 -16.10
N SER A 650 21.75 21.30 -16.80
CA SER A 650 21.27 21.23 -18.19
C SER A 650 19.76 21.42 -18.28
N THR A 651 19.00 20.90 -17.31
CA THR A 651 17.55 21.14 -17.20
C THR A 651 17.25 22.61 -16.87
N LEU A 652 17.99 23.22 -15.94
CA LEU A 652 17.87 24.64 -15.63
C LEU A 652 18.26 25.52 -16.82
N PHE A 653 19.28 25.14 -17.58
CA PHE A 653 19.63 25.82 -18.84
C PHE A 653 18.48 25.74 -19.87
N VAL A 654 17.85 24.58 -20.04
CA VAL A 654 16.66 24.41 -20.90
C VAL A 654 15.52 25.34 -20.47
N PHE A 655 15.19 25.38 -19.17
CA PHE A 655 14.17 26.29 -18.66
C PHE A 655 14.57 27.76 -18.87
N ALA A 656 15.82 28.13 -18.60
CA ALA A 656 16.31 29.49 -18.84
C ALA A 656 16.12 29.90 -20.31
N VAL A 657 16.53 29.04 -21.25
CA VAL A 657 16.38 29.28 -22.69
C VAL A 657 14.92 29.48 -23.07
N PHE A 658 14.01 28.62 -22.61
CA PHE A 658 12.57 28.73 -22.89
C PHE A 658 11.95 30.03 -22.35
N SER A 659 12.44 30.53 -21.22
CA SER A 659 11.95 31.77 -20.60
C SER A 659 12.43 33.05 -21.30
N ILE A 660 13.52 33.02 -22.08
CA ILE A 660 14.10 34.23 -22.70
C ILE A 660 13.10 35.03 -23.57
N PRO A 661 12.30 34.42 -24.47
CA PRO A 661 11.39 35.20 -25.31
C PRO A 661 10.30 35.91 -24.52
N PHE A 662 9.76 35.28 -23.49
CA PHE A 662 8.79 35.92 -22.57
C PHE A 662 9.43 37.03 -21.72
N TRP A 663 10.71 36.92 -21.38
CA TRP A 663 11.46 37.95 -20.64
C TRP A 663 11.81 39.17 -21.51
N LEU A 664 12.05 38.98 -22.81
CA LEU A 664 12.41 40.05 -23.75
C LEU A 664 11.21 40.85 -24.27
N ALA A 665 10.04 40.22 -24.36
CA ALA A 665 8.80 40.84 -24.84
C ALA A 665 7.64 40.52 -23.87
N PRO A 666 7.51 41.28 -22.76
CA PRO A 666 6.41 41.12 -21.81
C PRO A 666 5.08 41.66 -22.35
N ASP A 667 5.11 42.62 -23.28
CA ASP A 667 3.95 43.10 -24.03
C ASP A 667 3.61 42.13 -25.18
N ASP A 668 2.33 42.01 -25.56
CA ASP A 668 1.78 40.94 -26.44
C ASP A 668 2.43 40.77 -27.83
N VAL A 669 3.34 41.64 -28.26
CA VAL A 669 4.04 41.56 -29.55
C VAL A 669 5.34 40.76 -29.43
N ARG A 670 5.24 39.43 -29.51
CA ARG A 670 6.40 38.53 -29.48
C ARG A 670 7.15 38.53 -30.81
N LEU A 671 8.46 38.75 -30.77
CA LEU A 671 9.35 38.69 -31.94
C LEU A 671 9.75 37.26 -32.35
N VAL A 672 9.71 36.29 -31.43
CA VAL A 672 10.08 34.88 -31.65
C VAL A 672 9.24 34.00 -30.72
N GLU A 673 8.68 32.89 -31.25
CA GLU A 673 7.93 31.94 -30.41
C GLU A 673 8.84 31.15 -29.44
N PRO A 674 8.42 30.92 -28.18
CA PRO A 674 9.22 30.23 -27.17
C PRO A 674 9.64 28.81 -27.57
N TRP A 675 8.75 28.05 -28.22
CA TRP A 675 9.05 26.70 -28.67
C TRP A 675 10.02 26.70 -29.85
N MET A 676 9.87 27.61 -30.81
CA MET A 676 10.84 27.81 -31.90
C MET A 676 12.24 28.13 -31.33
N TRP A 677 12.32 29.08 -30.40
CA TRP A 677 13.57 29.48 -29.76
C TRP A 677 14.24 28.31 -29.01
N LEU A 678 13.48 27.58 -28.19
CA LEU A 678 14.00 26.42 -27.48
C LEU A 678 14.44 25.31 -28.44
N ALA A 679 13.67 25.05 -29.50
CA ALA A 679 13.98 24.02 -30.49
C ALA A 679 15.30 24.33 -31.23
N VAL A 680 15.50 25.58 -31.66
CA VAL A 680 16.74 26.01 -32.33
C VAL A 680 17.93 25.90 -31.40
N VAL A 681 17.87 26.50 -30.20
CA VAL A 681 19.00 26.50 -29.26
C VAL A 681 19.35 25.09 -28.80
N SER A 682 18.37 24.27 -28.42
CA SER A 682 18.63 22.90 -27.97
C SER A 682 19.19 22.02 -29.09
N SER A 683 18.63 22.05 -30.30
CA SER A 683 19.16 21.29 -31.44
C SER A 683 20.58 21.70 -31.83
N VAL A 684 20.90 23.00 -31.87
CA VAL A 684 22.26 23.48 -32.18
C VAL A 684 23.27 23.06 -31.11
N VAL A 685 22.91 23.14 -29.82
CA VAL A 685 23.77 22.66 -28.72
C VAL A 685 23.96 21.12 -28.80
N LEU A 686 22.95 20.36 -29.23
CA LEU A 686 23.08 18.91 -29.45
C LEU A 686 24.02 18.56 -30.61
N VAL A 687 24.03 19.34 -31.71
CA VAL A 687 25.02 19.20 -32.78
C VAL A 687 26.43 19.47 -32.25
N PHE A 688 26.63 20.56 -31.51
CA PHE A 688 27.92 20.92 -30.91
C PHE A 688 28.42 19.85 -29.92
N ALA A 689 27.54 19.33 -29.06
CA ALA A 689 27.86 18.28 -28.09
C ALA A 689 28.12 16.89 -28.72
N ALA A 690 27.68 16.67 -29.97
CA ALA A 690 28.04 15.48 -30.74
C ALA A 690 29.52 15.51 -31.15
N VAL A 691 30.00 16.68 -31.57
CA VAL A 691 31.37 16.94 -32.05
C VAL A 691 32.35 17.08 -30.89
N VAL A 692 32.03 17.90 -29.89
CA VAL A 692 32.90 18.17 -28.74
C VAL A 692 32.84 17.03 -27.73
N ARG A 693 33.99 16.39 -27.45
CA ARG A 693 34.12 15.37 -26.41
C ARG A 693 34.51 16.01 -25.08
N PHE A 694 33.63 15.93 -24.09
CA PHE A 694 33.84 16.43 -22.74
C PHE A 694 33.40 15.40 -21.68
N GLY A 695 34.01 15.46 -20.50
CA GLY A 695 33.61 14.66 -19.33
C GLY A 695 33.73 13.14 -19.48
N SER A 696 33.17 12.42 -18.50
CA SER A 696 32.99 10.97 -18.56
C SER A 696 31.75 10.58 -19.36
N THR A 697 31.62 9.29 -19.69
CA THR A 697 30.43 8.71 -20.32
C THR A 697 29.13 9.09 -19.60
N ILE A 698 29.13 9.09 -18.27
CA ILE A 698 27.96 9.40 -17.44
C ILE A 698 27.64 10.90 -17.50
N ASP A 699 28.68 11.76 -17.44
CA ASP A 699 28.51 13.22 -17.58
C ASP A 699 27.85 13.58 -18.91
N ARG A 700 28.28 12.94 -20.02
CA ARG A 700 27.69 13.14 -21.35
C ARG A 700 26.22 12.70 -21.39
N VAL A 701 25.86 11.56 -20.80
CA VAL A 701 24.45 11.13 -20.71
C VAL A 701 23.63 12.16 -19.96
N CYS A 702 24.03 12.53 -18.74
CA CYS A 702 23.28 13.46 -17.90
C CYS A 702 23.19 14.88 -18.48
N THR A 703 24.16 15.32 -19.27
CA THR A 703 24.11 16.64 -19.95
C THR A 703 23.21 16.61 -21.19
N VAL A 704 23.31 15.55 -22.00
CA VAL A 704 22.65 15.47 -23.31
C VAL A 704 21.18 15.07 -23.19
N THR A 705 20.80 14.26 -22.20
CA THR A 705 19.41 13.79 -22.06
C THR A 705 18.40 14.92 -21.86
N PRO A 706 18.60 15.94 -21.00
CA PRO A 706 17.69 17.07 -20.88
C PRO A 706 17.59 17.92 -22.16
N LEU A 707 18.72 18.17 -22.83
CA LEU A 707 18.76 18.91 -24.09
C LEU A 707 18.04 18.16 -25.23
N PHE A 708 18.21 16.84 -25.28
CA PHE A 708 17.51 15.96 -26.23
C PHE A 708 16.01 15.95 -25.97
N ALA A 709 15.58 15.82 -24.72
CA ALA A 709 14.16 15.90 -24.35
C ALA A 709 13.57 17.28 -24.72
N ALA A 710 14.28 18.38 -24.43
CA ALA A 710 13.86 19.73 -24.78
C ALA A 710 13.67 19.92 -26.30
N SER A 711 14.63 19.46 -27.10
CA SER A 711 14.56 19.50 -28.57
C SER A 711 13.38 18.69 -29.10
N VAL A 712 13.17 17.46 -28.61
CA VAL A 712 12.04 16.62 -29.02
C VAL A 712 10.68 17.23 -28.61
N ILE A 713 10.55 17.72 -27.38
CA ILE A 713 9.30 18.32 -26.87
C ILE A 713 8.97 19.60 -27.64
N SER A 714 9.96 20.47 -27.90
CA SER A 714 9.74 21.72 -28.62
C SER A 714 9.45 21.53 -30.11
N ILE A 715 10.10 20.57 -30.78
CA ILE A 715 9.74 20.20 -32.16
C ILE A 715 8.33 19.58 -32.23
N TRP A 716 7.93 18.81 -31.21
CA TRP A 716 6.57 18.29 -31.12
C TRP A 716 5.53 19.38 -30.84
N ALA A 717 5.84 20.37 -30.00
CA ALA A 717 4.98 21.53 -29.77
C ALA A 717 4.79 22.36 -31.05
N LEU A 718 5.86 22.58 -31.82
CA LEU A 718 5.82 23.23 -33.14
C LEU A 718 4.93 22.51 -34.18
N ALA A 719 4.52 21.26 -33.94
CA ALA A 719 3.53 20.59 -34.79
C ALA A 719 2.11 21.18 -34.67
N PHE A 720 1.83 21.90 -33.58
CA PHE A 720 0.52 22.50 -33.30
C PHE A 720 0.48 24.02 -33.52
N GLU A 721 1.62 24.67 -33.77
CA GLU A 721 1.73 26.12 -33.95
C GLU A 721 1.74 26.51 -35.44
N THR A 722 0.57 26.49 -36.09
CA THR A 722 0.43 26.61 -37.55
C THR A 722 0.92 27.91 -38.19
N ASP A 723 1.26 28.93 -37.39
CA ASP A 723 1.61 30.28 -37.87
C ASP A 723 3.14 30.54 -37.85
N ALA A 724 3.92 29.75 -37.11
CA ALA A 724 5.35 29.97 -36.98
C ALA A 724 6.10 29.55 -38.25
N SER A 725 6.64 30.48 -39.05
CA SER A 725 7.41 30.11 -40.24
C SER A 725 8.74 29.40 -39.89
N TRP A 726 9.27 28.56 -40.80
CA TRP A 726 10.59 27.88 -40.69
C TRP A 726 10.71 26.74 -39.65
N ARG A 727 9.61 26.09 -39.21
CA ARG A 727 9.64 25.02 -38.16
C ARG A 727 10.50 23.80 -38.51
N TRP A 728 10.75 23.59 -39.80
CA TRP A 728 11.62 22.53 -40.31
C TRP A 728 13.11 22.74 -39.96
N VAL A 729 13.55 23.97 -39.66
CA VAL A 729 14.95 24.30 -39.34
C VAL A 729 15.46 23.59 -38.06
N PRO A 730 14.83 23.74 -36.87
CA PRO A 730 15.30 23.05 -35.66
C PRO A 730 15.22 21.53 -35.74
N ALA A 731 14.23 20.99 -36.48
CA ALA A 731 14.13 19.56 -36.75
C ALA A 731 15.26 19.07 -37.66
N THR A 732 15.65 19.86 -38.68
CA THR A 732 16.81 19.58 -39.53
C THR A 732 18.10 19.52 -38.72
N ALA A 733 18.29 20.47 -37.79
CA ALA A 733 19.42 20.44 -36.86
C ALA A 733 19.40 19.20 -35.94
N LEU A 734 18.22 18.75 -35.48
CA LEU A 734 18.08 17.51 -34.70
C LEU A 734 18.41 16.25 -35.52
N VAL A 735 18.03 16.19 -36.81
CA VAL A 735 18.41 15.08 -37.72
C VAL A 735 19.94 15.04 -37.91
N ILE A 736 20.58 16.20 -38.10
CA ILE A 736 22.04 16.31 -38.18
C ILE A 736 22.69 15.82 -36.88
N ALA A 737 22.18 16.26 -35.71
CA ALA A 737 22.64 15.77 -34.42
C ALA A 737 22.48 14.25 -34.29
N GLY A 738 21.33 13.69 -34.68
CA GLY A 738 21.05 12.26 -34.63
C GLY A 738 22.03 11.42 -35.46
N VAL A 739 22.28 11.82 -36.71
CA VAL A 739 23.28 11.16 -37.57
C VAL A 739 24.69 11.25 -36.96
N LEU A 740 25.08 12.41 -36.42
CA LEU A 740 26.39 12.59 -35.76
C LEU A 740 26.51 11.73 -34.50
N TRP A 741 25.51 11.71 -33.61
CA TRP A 741 25.52 10.94 -32.37
C TRP A 741 25.54 9.42 -32.63
N VAL A 742 24.82 8.94 -33.65
CA VAL A 742 24.88 7.54 -34.08
C VAL A 742 26.25 7.18 -34.67
N ARG A 743 26.84 8.04 -35.50
CA ARG A 743 28.15 7.81 -36.16
C ARG A 743 29.36 7.91 -35.22
N LEU A 744 29.42 8.95 -34.38
CA LEU A 744 30.59 9.31 -33.57
C LEU A 744 30.75 8.47 -32.28
N GLY A 745 29.85 7.51 -32.04
CA GLY A 745 30.00 6.49 -31.01
C GLY A 745 29.51 6.92 -29.63
N ALA A 746 28.25 7.35 -29.51
CA ALA A 746 27.65 7.67 -28.21
C ALA A 746 27.57 6.46 -27.24
N PRO A 747 27.29 6.70 -25.95
CA PRO A 747 26.74 5.68 -25.04
C PRO A 747 25.57 4.91 -25.68
N GLU A 748 25.36 3.64 -25.33
CA GLU A 748 24.32 2.81 -25.97
C GLU A 748 22.91 3.42 -25.85
N GLY A 749 22.55 3.95 -24.67
CA GLY A 749 21.27 4.61 -24.45
C GLY A 749 21.04 5.83 -25.35
N LEU A 750 22.03 6.72 -25.49
CA LEU A 750 21.92 7.87 -26.39
C LEU A 750 21.85 7.44 -27.87
N ARG A 751 22.63 6.44 -28.29
CA ARG A 751 22.53 5.88 -29.65
C ARG A 751 21.13 5.34 -29.94
N ILE A 752 20.51 4.67 -28.96
CA ILE A 752 19.13 4.17 -29.08
C ILE A 752 18.13 5.33 -29.17
N ALA A 753 18.25 6.36 -28.31
CA ALA A 753 17.34 7.50 -28.31
C ALA A 753 17.41 8.30 -29.63
N PHE A 754 18.61 8.63 -30.11
CA PHE A 754 18.78 9.29 -31.41
C PHE A 754 18.35 8.40 -32.59
N ALA A 755 18.58 7.08 -32.53
CA ALA A 755 18.07 6.17 -33.56
C ALA A 755 16.54 6.09 -33.59
N ALA A 756 15.86 6.33 -32.47
CA ALA A 756 14.40 6.38 -32.41
C ALA A 756 13.84 7.69 -33.00
N VAL A 757 14.47 8.82 -32.66
CA VAL A 757 13.95 10.16 -32.98
C VAL A 757 14.34 10.63 -34.38
N THR A 758 15.48 10.19 -34.95
CA THR A 758 15.92 10.68 -36.28
C THR A 758 14.90 10.38 -37.40
N PRO A 759 14.30 9.17 -37.51
CA PRO A 759 13.22 8.92 -38.46
C PRO A 759 11.98 9.79 -38.23
N LEU A 760 11.57 9.98 -36.97
CA LEU A 760 10.40 10.79 -36.61
C LEU A 760 10.59 12.26 -36.98
N ALA A 761 11.79 12.81 -36.75
CA ALA A 761 12.14 14.17 -37.13
C ALA A 761 12.20 14.35 -38.67
N LEU A 762 12.63 13.33 -39.43
CA LEU A 762 12.52 13.33 -40.89
C LEU A 762 11.06 13.37 -41.37
N GLY A 763 10.17 12.63 -40.70
CA GLY A 763 8.72 12.70 -40.95
C GLY A 763 8.14 14.09 -40.69
N PHE A 764 8.51 14.71 -39.57
CA PHE A 764 8.09 16.07 -39.23
C PHE A 764 8.59 17.11 -40.24
N ILE A 765 9.88 17.08 -40.60
CA ILE A 765 10.44 17.98 -41.65
C ILE A 765 9.66 17.82 -42.95
N SER A 766 9.42 16.58 -43.38
CA SER A 766 8.72 16.34 -44.64
C SER A 766 7.26 16.77 -44.60
N ALA A 767 6.56 16.62 -43.46
CA ALA A 767 5.20 17.11 -43.30
C ALA A 767 5.14 18.64 -43.43
N VAL A 768 5.95 19.36 -42.65
CA VAL A 768 5.97 20.84 -42.66
C VAL A 768 6.38 21.40 -44.02
N VAL A 769 7.44 20.86 -44.64
CA VAL A 769 7.94 21.37 -45.93
C VAL A 769 6.96 21.09 -47.07
N ILE A 770 6.24 19.96 -47.05
CA ILE A 770 5.24 19.66 -48.08
C ILE A 770 3.96 20.49 -47.88
N ASP A 771 3.55 20.73 -46.63
CA ASP A 771 2.44 21.64 -46.32
C ASP A 771 2.76 23.08 -46.78
N GLU A 772 3.94 23.61 -46.42
CA GLU A 772 4.40 24.96 -46.83
C GLU A 772 4.56 25.12 -48.36
N ALA A 773 4.89 24.05 -49.10
CA ALA A 773 5.25 24.13 -50.53
C ALA A 773 4.17 23.64 -51.51
N PHE A 774 3.31 22.70 -51.09
CA PHE A 774 2.32 22.03 -51.96
C PHE A 774 0.91 21.99 -51.35
N GLY A 775 0.77 22.20 -50.03
CA GLY A 775 -0.51 22.17 -49.31
C GLY A 775 -0.77 20.86 -48.56
N ALA A 776 -1.71 20.94 -47.61
CA ALA A 776 -2.02 19.88 -46.66
C ALA A 776 -2.35 18.53 -47.31
N GLU A 777 -3.09 18.51 -48.43
CA GLU A 777 -3.47 17.28 -49.13
C GLU A 777 -2.28 16.39 -49.56
N PHE A 778 -1.08 16.97 -49.74
CA PHE A 778 0.13 16.23 -50.10
C PHE A 778 0.95 15.75 -48.89
N VAL A 779 0.62 16.15 -47.66
CA VAL A 779 1.39 15.83 -46.44
C VAL A 779 1.54 14.33 -46.22
N GLY A 780 0.50 13.54 -46.50
CA GLY A 780 0.57 12.07 -46.40
C GLY A 780 1.63 11.45 -47.33
N ILE A 781 1.77 12.00 -48.54
CA ILE A 781 2.78 11.59 -49.55
C ILE A 781 4.19 11.98 -49.05
N GLY A 782 4.33 13.18 -48.49
CA GLY A 782 5.58 13.62 -47.85
C GLY A 782 6.05 12.69 -46.74
N ILE A 783 5.16 12.35 -45.80
CA ILE A 783 5.48 11.47 -44.68
C ILE A 783 5.83 10.06 -45.19
N ALA A 784 5.10 9.51 -46.17
CA ALA A 784 5.43 8.22 -46.79
C ALA A 784 6.82 8.23 -47.46
N GLY A 785 7.15 9.28 -48.21
CA GLY A 785 8.48 9.49 -48.80
C GLY A 785 9.58 9.57 -47.74
N SER A 786 9.31 10.22 -46.60
CA SER A 786 10.25 10.31 -45.47
C SER A 786 10.50 8.96 -44.79
N ALA A 787 9.49 8.08 -44.72
CA ALA A 787 9.64 6.72 -44.18
C ALA A 787 10.56 5.87 -45.07
N LEU A 788 10.41 6.00 -46.39
CA LEU A 788 11.30 5.37 -47.37
C LEU A 788 12.73 5.93 -47.31
N LEU A 789 12.87 7.26 -47.19
CA LEU A 789 14.17 7.90 -46.98
C LEU A 789 14.85 7.42 -45.68
N ALA A 790 14.11 7.32 -44.57
CA ALA A 790 14.62 6.81 -43.30
C ALA A 790 15.03 5.32 -43.37
N ALA A 791 14.28 4.51 -44.12
CA ALA A 791 14.63 3.10 -44.37
C ALA A 791 15.89 2.96 -45.24
N ALA A 792 16.05 3.78 -46.28
CA ALA A 792 17.26 3.83 -47.09
C ALA A 792 18.49 4.34 -46.30
N LEU A 793 18.31 5.39 -45.50
CA LEU A 793 19.37 6.00 -44.70
C LEU A 793 19.95 5.03 -43.65
N ALA A 794 19.16 4.06 -43.18
CA ALA A 794 19.60 3.01 -42.26
C ALA A 794 20.74 2.12 -42.83
N HIS A 795 20.86 2.02 -44.16
CA HIS A 795 21.97 1.30 -44.82
C HIS A 795 23.25 2.14 -44.95
N VAL A 796 23.13 3.48 -44.91
CA VAL A 796 24.23 4.44 -45.10
C VAL A 796 24.76 4.99 -43.76
N VAL A 797 23.96 4.89 -42.69
CA VAL A 797 24.39 5.24 -41.32
C VAL A 797 24.94 3.98 -40.63
N PRO A 798 26.22 3.96 -40.18
CA PRO A 798 26.85 2.79 -39.56
C PRO A 798 26.27 2.49 -38.16
N LEU A 799 25.11 1.83 -38.13
CA LEU A 799 24.41 1.38 -36.94
C LEU A 799 25.17 0.21 -36.29
N ARG A 800 26.01 0.54 -35.30
CA ARG A 800 27.00 -0.37 -34.67
C ARG A 800 26.41 -1.49 -33.80
N THR A 801 25.14 -1.45 -33.41
CA THR A 801 24.51 -2.50 -32.58
C THR A 801 23.16 -2.94 -33.14
N GLY A 802 22.83 -4.23 -32.98
CA GLY A 802 21.54 -4.78 -33.42
C GLY A 802 20.34 -4.06 -32.82
N ARG A 803 20.43 -3.61 -31.55
CA ARG A 803 19.40 -2.79 -30.89
C ARG A 803 19.18 -1.45 -31.59
N SER A 804 20.24 -0.73 -31.97
CA SER A 804 20.10 0.54 -32.70
C SER A 804 19.48 0.36 -34.08
N ARG A 805 19.78 -0.75 -34.78
CA ARG A 805 19.13 -1.10 -36.06
C ARG A 805 17.64 -1.40 -35.90
N LEU A 806 17.29 -2.22 -34.90
CA LEU A 806 15.90 -2.56 -34.59
C LEU A 806 15.09 -1.30 -34.26
N VAL A 807 15.61 -0.43 -33.39
CA VAL A 807 14.92 0.79 -32.97
C VAL A 807 14.75 1.77 -34.14
N TRP A 808 15.78 1.94 -34.98
CA TRP A 808 15.66 2.75 -36.21
C TRP A 808 14.59 2.19 -37.16
N ALA A 809 14.57 0.87 -37.38
CA ALA A 809 13.61 0.21 -38.25
C ALA A 809 12.17 0.31 -37.70
N VAL A 810 11.98 0.15 -36.39
CA VAL A 810 10.69 0.36 -35.72
C VAL A 810 10.24 1.81 -35.89
N SER A 811 11.11 2.79 -35.66
CA SER A 811 10.74 4.21 -35.77
C SER A 811 10.43 4.64 -37.22
N ALA A 812 11.19 4.16 -38.22
CA ALA A 812 10.82 4.33 -39.62
C ALA A 812 9.48 3.65 -39.96
N GLY A 813 9.21 2.49 -39.36
CA GLY A 813 7.92 1.80 -39.43
C GLY A 813 6.77 2.59 -38.78
N VAL A 814 7.02 3.33 -37.69
CA VAL A 814 6.03 4.22 -37.06
C VAL A 814 5.71 5.42 -37.96
N VAL A 815 6.71 6.03 -38.60
CA VAL A 815 6.48 7.09 -39.60
C VAL A 815 5.63 6.55 -40.76
N GLY A 816 5.96 5.35 -41.26
CA GLY A 816 5.19 4.69 -42.32
C GLY A 816 3.75 4.32 -41.90
N ALA A 817 3.56 3.86 -40.67
CA ALA A 817 2.24 3.57 -40.12
C ALA A 817 1.41 4.85 -39.89
N PHE A 818 2.03 5.96 -39.50
CA PHE A 818 1.36 7.25 -39.40
C PHE A 818 0.94 7.76 -40.79
N ALA A 819 1.79 7.66 -41.81
CA ALA A 819 1.41 7.97 -43.19
C ALA A 819 0.25 7.10 -43.68
N LEU A 820 0.28 5.79 -43.39
CA LEU A 820 -0.78 4.85 -43.72
C LEU A 820 -2.12 5.23 -43.08
N VAL A 821 -2.12 5.54 -41.78
CA VAL A 821 -3.34 5.96 -41.07
C VAL A 821 -3.83 7.29 -41.61
N ALA A 822 -2.96 8.29 -41.74
CA ALA A 822 -3.31 9.62 -42.23
C ALA A 822 -3.93 9.60 -43.64
N GLY A 823 -3.40 8.76 -44.54
CA GLY A 823 -4.00 8.51 -45.86
C GLY A 823 -5.35 7.80 -45.75
N ALA A 824 -5.44 6.72 -44.98
CA ALA A 824 -6.67 5.94 -44.83
C ALA A 824 -7.83 6.70 -44.13
N THR A 825 -7.52 7.71 -43.30
CA THR A 825 -8.51 8.56 -42.62
C THR A 825 -8.78 9.88 -43.34
N GLY A 826 -8.06 10.19 -44.42
CA GLY A 826 -8.13 11.51 -45.08
C GLY A 826 -7.74 12.68 -44.18
N SER A 827 -6.91 12.44 -43.15
CA SER A 827 -6.66 13.41 -42.06
C SER A 827 -6.04 14.75 -42.49
N PHE A 828 -5.49 14.83 -43.69
CA PHE A 828 -4.93 16.05 -44.27
C PHE A 828 -5.61 16.45 -45.60
N GLY A 829 -6.75 15.84 -45.94
CA GLY A 829 -7.43 16.01 -47.23
C GLY A 829 -7.43 14.73 -48.08
N ALA A 830 -8.15 14.77 -49.19
CA ALA A 830 -8.30 13.65 -50.13
C ALA A 830 -7.12 13.58 -51.12
N GLY A 831 -5.90 13.41 -50.59
CA GLY A 831 -4.74 13.04 -51.40
C GLY A 831 -4.76 11.56 -51.76
N ASP A 832 -4.47 11.23 -53.02
CA ASP A 832 -4.39 9.89 -53.60
C ASP A 832 -3.83 8.83 -52.62
N VAL A 833 -4.70 8.01 -52.01
CA VAL A 833 -4.28 7.05 -50.97
C VAL A 833 -3.40 5.96 -51.58
N TRP A 834 -3.58 5.67 -52.88
CA TRP A 834 -2.72 4.79 -53.63
C TRP A 834 -1.27 5.29 -53.74
N VAL A 835 -1.01 6.61 -53.81
CA VAL A 835 0.37 7.13 -53.87
C VAL A 835 1.08 6.95 -52.52
N VAL A 836 0.36 7.18 -51.41
CA VAL A 836 0.86 6.91 -50.05
C VAL A 836 1.22 5.43 -49.90
N LEU A 837 0.33 4.52 -50.31
CA LEU A 837 0.56 3.08 -50.25
C LEU A 837 1.71 2.63 -51.18
N LEU A 838 1.85 3.24 -52.36
CA LEU A 838 2.94 2.97 -53.29
C LEU A 838 4.31 3.33 -52.71
N LEU A 839 4.44 4.50 -52.07
CA LEU A 839 5.68 4.94 -51.42
C LEU A 839 6.02 4.09 -50.18
N LEU A 840 5.02 3.58 -49.47
CA LEU A 840 5.20 2.67 -48.34
C LEU A 840 5.54 1.23 -48.76
N THR A 841 5.11 0.78 -49.95
CA THR A 841 5.33 -0.59 -50.45
C THR A 841 6.80 -1.07 -50.36
N PRO A 842 7.84 -0.31 -50.76
CA PRO A 842 9.24 -0.75 -50.59
C PRO A 842 9.79 -0.68 -49.15
N VAL A 843 9.13 0.04 -48.22
CA VAL A 843 9.67 0.27 -46.86
C VAL A 843 9.93 -1.03 -46.09
N PRO A 844 9.01 -2.02 -46.04
CA PRO A 844 9.23 -3.22 -45.23
C PRO A 844 10.36 -4.10 -45.79
N ILE A 845 10.47 -4.28 -47.12
CA ILE A 845 11.56 -5.07 -47.70
C ILE A 845 12.94 -4.40 -47.55
N VAL A 846 13.01 -3.06 -47.65
CA VAL A 846 14.25 -2.30 -47.39
C VAL A 846 14.68 -2.39 -45.92
N LEU A 847 13.74 -2.37 -44.97
CA LEU A 847 14.02 -2.58 -43.55
C LEU A 847 14.39 -4.04 -43.23
N ALA A 848 13.73 -5.02 -43.85
CA ALA A 848 14.05 -6.44 -43.69
C ALA A 848 15.50 -6.76 -44.12
N ALA A 849 15.99 -6.08 -45.16
CA ALA A 849 17.35 -6.22 -45.69
C ALA A 849 18.46 -5.77 -44.72
N LEU A 850 18.16 -5.01 -43.65
CA LEU A 850 19.14 -4.59 -42.62
C LEU A 850 19.73 -5.76 -41.82
N ALA A 851 19.16 -6.96 -41.95
CA ALA A 851 19.59 -8.19 -41.30
C ALA A 851 20.11 -9.28 -42.26
N GLY A 852 20.33 -8.96 -43.55
CA GLY A 852 20.77 -9.91 -44.58
C GLY A 852 19.74 -10.06 -45.70
N ASP A 853 19.68 -11.24 -46.32
CA ASP A 853 18.72 -11.53 -47.40
C ASP A 853 17.26 -11.45 -46.88
N PRO A 854 16.42 -10.52 -47.40
CA PRO A 854 15.04 -10.34 -46.93
C PRO A 854 14.07 -11.39 -47.47
N ILE A 855 14.48 -12.25 -48.42
CA ILE A 855 13.62 -13.25 -49.09
C ILE A 855 14.06 -14.67 -48.71
N GLY A 856 15.35 -15.00 -48.88
CA GLY A 856 15.92 -16.33 -48.62
C GLY A 856 16.61 -16.51 -47.27
N GLY A 857 16.83 -15.43 -46.51
CA GLY A 857 17.62 -15.46 -45.28
C GLY A 857 16.95 -16.18 -44.10
N GLU A 858 17.74 -16.48 -43.06
CA GLU A 858 17.25 -17.13 -41.83
C GLU A 858 16.71 -16.16 -40.77
N SER A 859 16.99 -14.84 -40.91
CA SER A 859 16.54 -13.82 -39.96
C SER A 859 15.00 -13.74 -39.89
N PRO A 860 14.40 -13.63 -38.69
CA PRO A 860 12.96 -13.42 -38.56
C PRO A 860 12.48 -12.12 -39.21
N SER A 861 13.36 -11.13 -39.45
CA SER A 861 13.02 -9.89 -40.17
C SER A 861 12.58 -10.13 -41.61
N ARG A 862 12.93 -11.26 -42.24
CA ARG A 862 12.41 -11.65 -43.57
C ARG A 862 10.88 -11.65 -43.61
N HIS A 863 10.23 -11.94 -42.48
CA HIS A 863 8.77 -11.98 -42.41
C HIS A 863 8.14 -10.59 -42.55
N LEU A 864 8.88 -9.53 -42.22
CA LEU A 864 8.49 -8.14 -42.45
C LEU A 864 8.50 -7.78 -43.94
N GLY A 865 9.29 -8.49 -44.77
CA GLY A 865 9.28 -8.36 -46.23
C GLY A 865 7.93 -8.68 -46.87
N TRP A 866 7.14 -9.60 -46.31
CA TRP A 866 5.78 -9.92 -46.80
C TRP A 866 4.79 -8.76 -46.66
N LEU A 867 5.03 -7.82 -45.74
CA LEU A 867 4.18 -6.63 -45.60
C LEU A 867 4.23 -5.76 -46.87
N SER A 868 5.36 -5.76 -47.59
CA SER A 868 5.50 -5.11 -48.91
C SER A 868 4.51 -5.66 -49.93
N LEU A 869 4.25 -6.98 -49.91
CA LEU A 869 3.26 -7.59 -50.79
C LEU A 869 1.82 -7.18 -50.39
N ALA A 870 1.53 -7.13 -49.10
CA ALA A 870 0.22 -6.68 -48.60
C ALA A 870 -0.04 -5.20 -48.93
N LEU A 871 0.95 -4.33 -48.73
CA LEU A 871 0.89 -2.91 -49.12
C LEU A 871 0.77 -2.74 -50.64
N GLY A 872 1.47 -3.55 -51.44
CA GLY A 872 1.33 -3.55 -52.90
C GLY A 872 -0.07 -3.97 -53.36
N VAL A 873 -0.69 -4.97 -52.73
CA VAL A 873 -2.10 -5.34 -53.00
C VAL A 873 -3.04 -4.21 -52.56
N ALA A 874 -2.84 -3.63 -51.37
CA ALA A 874 -3.63 -2.50 -50.89
C ALA A 874 -3.51 -1.27 -51.81
N THR A 875 -2.32 -1.00 -52.35
CA THR A 875 -2.07 0.08 -53.34
C THR A 875 -2.98 -0.07 -54.55
N VAL A 876 -3.02 -1.28 -55.14
CA VAL A 876 -3.87 -1.59 -56.30
C VAL A 876 -5.35 -1.50 -55.96
N TRP A 877 -5.75 -1.92 -54.75
CA TRP A 877 -7.15 -1.86 -54.31
C TRP A 877 -7.64 -0.43 -54.04
N ALA A 878 -6.82 0.41 -53.39
CA ALA A 878 -7.12 1.82 -53.15
C ALA A 878 -7.30 2.56 -54.49
N TRP A 879 -6.36 2.37 -55.42
CA TRP A 879 -6.43 2.91 -56.77
C TRP A 879 -7.73 2.50 -57.50
N LEU A 880 -8.11 1.22 -57.43
CA LEU A 880 -9.35 0.71 -58.04
C LEU A 880 -10.63 1.22 -57.36
N SER A 881 -10.58 1.60 -56.07
CA SER A 881 -11.73 2.15 -55.35
C SER A 881 -11.97 3.64 -55.63
N GLU A 882 -10.90 4.41 -55.81
CA GLU A 882 -10.98 5.86 -56.11
C GLU A 882 -11.49 6.11 -57.55
N ASP A 883 -11.08 5.28 -58.51
CA ASP A 883 -11.43 5.40 -59.94
C ASP A 883 -12.92 5.03 -60.28
N ARG A 884 -13.74 4.65 -59.29
CA ARG A 884 -15.15 4.20 -59.48
C ARG A 884 -16.13 4.64 -58.40
N ALA A 885 -16.15 5.92 -58.07
CA ALA A 885 -17.03 6.53 -57.05
C ALA A 885 -18.55 6.61 -57.42
N GLY A 886 -19.16 5.53 -57.92
CA GLY A 886 -20.51 5.58 -58.55
C GLY A 886 -21.47 4.41 -58.32
N GLY A 887 -21.18 3.42 -57.45
CA GLY A 887 -22.10 2.32 -57.19
C GLY A 887 -21.78 1.51 -55.93
N PRO A 888 -22.71 0.65 -55.46
CA PRO A 888 -22.47 -0.22 -54.31
C PRO A 888 -21.28 -1.15 -54.61
N VAL A 889 -20.27 -1.14 -53.75
CA VAL A 889 -19.13 -2.05 -53.89
C VAL A 889 -19.55 -3.42 -53.38
N ASP A 890 -19.84 -4.34 -54.31
CA ASP A 890 -19.86 -5.77 -54.02
C ASP A 890 -18.43 -6.21 -53.68
N VAL A 891 -18.06 -6.07 -52.41
CA VAL A 891 -16.73 -6.40 -51.87
C VAL A 891 -16.35 -7.84 -52.23
N GLU A 892 -17.35 -8.73 -52.22
CA GLU A 892 -17.30 -10.12 -52.66
C GLU A 892 -16.74 -10.29 -54.08
N ALA A 893 -17.00 -9.36 -55.02
CA ALA A 893 -16.54 -9.43 -56.40
C ALA A 893 -15.01 -9.31 -56.53
N TYR A 894 -14.33 -8.77 -55.50
CA TYR A 894 -12.89 -8.58 -55.47
C TYR A 894 -12.21 -9.52 -54.45
N THR A 895 -12.86 -9.78 -53.31
CA THR A 895 -12.32 -10.65 -52.26
C THR A 895 -12.42 -12.14 -52.60
N LEU A 896 -13.55 -12.59 -53.16
CA LEU A 896 -13.75 -14.01 -53.45
C LEU A 896 -12.81 -14.53 -54.55
N PRO A 897 -12.54 -13.81 -55.66
CA PRO A 897 -11.54 -14.26 -56.64
C PRO A 897 -10.12 -14.34 -56.06
N LEU A 898 -9.72 -13.37 -55.22
CA LEU A 898 -8.41 -13.37 -54.56
C LEU A 898 -8.29 -14.51 -53.53
N ALA A 899 -9.32 -14.71 -52.70
CA ALA A 899 -9.40 -15.82 -51.77
C ALA A 899 -9.38 -17.17 -52.49
N ALA A 900 -10.11 -17.31 -53.60
CA ALA A 900 -10.10 -18.50 -54.45
C ALA A 900 -8.72 -18.75 -55.07
N ALA A 901 -8.04 -17.71 -55.58
CA ALA A 901 -6.68 -17.82 -56.11
C ALA A 901 -5.66 -18.28 -55.05
N LEU A 902 -5.74 -17.72 -53.83
CA LEU A 902 -4.89 -18.13 -52.70
C LEU A 902 -5.21 -19.56 -52.22
N ALA A 903 -6.49 -19.93 -52.14
CA ALA A 903 -6.92 -21.29 -51.81
C ALA A 903 -6.47 -22.31 -52.88
N LEU A 904 -6.55 -21.96 -54.16
CA LEU A 904 -6.04 -22.75 -55.29
C LEU A 904 -4.52 -22.90 -55.23
N ALA A 905 -3.77 -21.82 -54.96
CA ALA A 905 -2.33 -21.89 -54.75
C ALA A 905 -1.98 -22.82 -53.56
N GLY A 906 -2.73 -22.73 -52.46
CA GLY A 906 -2.61 -23.64 -51.31
C GLY A 906 -2.90 -25.10 -51.69
N ALA A 907 -3.98 -25.35 -52.40
CA ALA A 907 -4.34 -26.67 -52.89
C ALA A 907 -3.24 -27.26 -53.80
N LEU A 908 -2.69 -26.47 -54.72
CA LEU A 908 -1.59 -26.88 -55.60
C LEU A 908 -0.29 -27.15 -54.83
N ILE A 909 0.08 -26.31 -53.86
CA ILE A 909 1.27 -26.50 -53.02
C ILE A 909 1.14 -27.76 -52.14
N THR A 910 -0.05 -27.99 -51.57
CA THR A 910 -0.32 -29.16 -50.71
C THR A 910 -0.49 -30.46 -51.50
N TRP A 911 -0.93 -30.38 -52.77
CA TRP A 911 -0.97 -31.50 -53.70
C TRP A 911 0.43 -31.90 -54.18
N ARG A 912 1.27 -30.93 -54.56
CA ARG A 912 2.64 -31.18 -55.07
C ARG A 912 3.65 -31.63 -54.02
N ARG A 913 3.43 -31.34 -52.73
CA ARG A 913 4.39 -31.66 -51.66
C ARG A 913 3.73 -32.48 -50.56
N THR A 914 4.00 -33.79 -50.51
CA THR A 914 3.64 -34.60 -49.34
C THR A 914 4.38 -34.09 -48.10
N SER A 915 3.67 -33.99 -46.98
CA SER A 915 4.25 -33.67 -45.67
C SER A 915 3.95 -34.82 -44.72
N GLY A 916 4.81 -35.01 -43.71
CA GLY A 916 4.55 -35.95 -42.62
C GLY A 916 3.32 -35.57 -41.79
N SER A 917 3.07 -36.35 -40.74
CA SER A 917 1.89 -36.26 -39.85
C SER A 917 1.77 -34.98 -39.00
N ALA A 918 2.68 -34.02 -39.15
CA ALA A 918 2.69 -32.76 -38.41
C ALA A 918 2.04 -31.60 -39.19
N PRO A 919 1.41 -30.62 -38.51
CA PRO A 919 0.83 -29.45 -39.15
C PRO A 919 1.91 -28.54 -39.76
N ALA A 920 1.75 -28.21 -41.04
CA ALA A 920 2.67 -27.37 -41.80
C ALA A 920 2.23 -25.90 -41.74
N GLN A 921 2.87 -25.13 -40.84
CA GLN A 921 2.49 -23.75 -40.52
C GLN A 921 2.30 -22.85 -41.77
N GLY A 922 3.22 -22.86 -42.74
CA GLY A 922 3.10 -22.04 -43.95
C GLY A 922 1.91 -22.39 -44.86
N ARG A 923 1.48 -23.66 -44.90
CA ARG A 923 0.28 -24.07 -45.65
C ARG A 923 -1.00 -23.66 -44.91
N THR A 924 -0.98 -23.83 -43.59
CA THR A 924 -2.07 -23.44 -42.70
C THR A 924 -2.30 -21.93 -42.75
N ALA A 925 -1.23 -21.13 -42.73
CA ALA A 925 -1.29 -19.69 -42.88
C ALA A 925 -1.92 -19.29 -44.23
N LEU A 926 -1.50 -19.88 -45.35
CA LEU A 926 -2.05 -19.52 -46.66
C LEU A 926 -3.57 -19.78 -46.77
N PHE A 927 -4.06 -20.93 -46.27
CA PHE A 927 -5.49 -21.20 -46.22
C PHE A 927 -6.25 -20.33 -45.20
N ALA A 928 -5.64 -19.99 -44.06
CA ALA A 928 -6.21 -19.05 -43.10
C ALA A 928 -6.33 -17.64 -43.70
N THR A 929 -5.34 -17.17 -44.45
CA THR A 929 -5.39 -15.89 -45.17
C THR A 929 -6.46 -15.90 -46.26
N ALA A 930 -6.58 -16.99 -47.04
CA ALA A 930 -7.66 -17.13 -48.02
C ALA A 930 -9.05 -17.07 -47.37
N ALA A 931 -9.25 -17.78 -46.25
CA ALA A 931 -10.50 -17.75 -45.49
C ALA A 931 -10.79 -16.37 -44.86
N ALA A 932 -9.76 -15.69 -44.34
CA ALA A 932 -9.90 -14.35 -43.76
C ALA A 932 -10.28 -13.31 -44.83
N ILE A 933 -9.66 -13.35 -46.02
CA ILE A 933 -10.01 -12.47 -47.15
C ILE A 933 -11.44 -12.73 -47.63
N ALA A 934 -11.89 -14.00 -47.65
CA ALA A 934 -13.25 -14.34 -48.07
C ALA A 934 -14.35 -13.90 -47.10
N VAL A 935 -14.04 -13.65 -45.82
CA VAL A 935 -15.05 -13.48 -44.75
C VAL A 935 -14.98 -12.13 -44.04
N LEU A 936 -13.79 -11.67 -43.64
CA LEU A 936 -13.67 -10.45 -42.81
C LEU A 936 -14.21 -9.18 -43.50
N PRO A 937 -13.97 -8.95 -44.81
CA PRO A 937 -14.50 -7.75 -45.47
C PRO A 937 -16.04 -7.74 -45.55
N SER A 938 -16.66 -8.90 -45.78
CA SER A 938 -18.13 -9.06 -45.77
C SER A 938 -18.74 -8.96 -44.36
N ILE A 939 -17.98 -9.25 -43.30
CA ILE A 939 -18.39 -8.93 -41.92
C ILE A 939 -18.38 -7.41 -41.70
N GLY A 940 -17.33 -6.72 -42.18
CA GLY A 940 -17.20 -5.28 -42.03
C GLY A 940 -18.35 -4.49 -42.64
N THR A 941 -18.86 -4.94 -43.78
CA THR A 941 -20.03 -4.35 -44.50
C THR A 941 -21.36 -5.06 -44.19
N ALA A 942 -21.42 -5.87 -43.13
CA ALA A 942 -22.65 -6.56 -42.72
C ALA A 942 -23.69 -5.62 -42.07
N GLY A 943 -23.26 -4.46 -41.56
CA GLY A 943 -24.17 -3.42 -41.05
C GLY A 943 -25.07 -2.84 -42.14
N ASP A 944 -24.47 -2.60 -43.32
CA ASP A 944 -25.07 -1.86 -44.44
C ASP A 944 -26.23 -2.59 -45.15
N ALA A 945 -26.33 -3.91 -45.00
CA ALA A 945 -27.32 -4.71 -45.72
C ALA A 945 -27.78 -5.95 -44.92
N GLU A 946 -29.06 -5.97 -44.53
CA GLU A 946 -29.67 -7.07 -43.78
C GLU A 946 -29.53 -8.43 -44.51
N LEU A 947 -29.71 -8.44 -45.83
CA LEU A 947 -29.54 -9.65 -46.65
C LEU A 947 -28.09 -10.18 -46.61
N ARG A 948 -27.08 -9.29 -46.61
CA ARG A 948 -25.66 -9.69 -46.52
C ARG A 948 -25.40 -10.33 -45.16
N ALA A 949 -25.89 -9.74 -44.07
CA ALA A 949 -25.77 -10.30 -42.73
C ALA A 949 -26.47 -11.66 -42.61
N LEU A 950 -27.72 -11.80 -43.11
CA LEU A 950 -28.45 -13.07 -43.12
C LEU A 950 -27.73 -14.17 -43.93
N LEU A 951 -27.20 -13.84 -45.10
CA LEU A 951 -26.43 -14.77 -45.93
C LEU A 951 -25.14 -15.19 -45.22
N LEU A 952 -24.40 -14.26 -44.61
CA LEU A 952 -23.12 -14.54 -43.94
C LEU A 952 -23.31 -15.34 -42.65
N VAL A 953 -24.38 -15.09 -41.89
CA VAL A 953 -24.82 -15.93 -40.77
C VAL A 953 -25.18 -17.34 -41.25
N SER A 954 -26.05 -17.45 -42.26
CA SER A 954 -26.54 -18.75 -42.77
C SER A 954 -25.41 -19.61 -43.34
N ILE A 955 -24.57 -19.04 -44.21
CA ILE A 955 -23.41 -19.70 -44.80
C ILE A 955 -22.39 -20.05 -43.70
N GLY A 956 -22.13 -19.14 -42.76
CA GLY A 956 -21.23 -19.38 -41.63
C GLY A 956 -21.64 -20.59 -40.80
N ILE A 957 -22.93 -20.70 -40.46
CA ILE A 957 -23.50 -21.84 -39.71
C ILE A 957 -23.30 -23.15 -40.51
N VAL A 958 -23.67 -23.16 -41.80
CA VAL A 958 -23.53 -24.34 -42.66
C VAL A 958 -22.07 -24.77 -42.79
N VAL A 959 -21.15 -23.83 -43.02
CA VAL A 959 -19.70 -24.09 -43.13
C VAL A 959 -19.15 -24.62 -41.80
N ALA A 960 -19.53 -24.04 -40.66
CA ALA A 960 -19.07 -24.50 -39.36
C ALA A 960 -19.56 -25.93 -39.04
N ILE A 961 -20.85 -26.22 -39.28
CA ILE A 961 -21.42 -27.56 -39.07
C ILE A 961 -20.76 -28.59 -39.99
N ALA A 962 -20.66 -28.29 -41.29
CA ALA A 962 -20.03 -29.18 -42.26
C ALA A 962 -18.55 -29.44 -41.93
N ALA A 963 -17.82 -28.42 -41.48
CA ALA A 963 -16.41 -28.53 -41.14
C ALA A 963 -16.13 -29.47 -39.95
N VAL A 964 -17.06 -29.64 -39.00
CA VAL A 964 -16.89 -30.60 -37.88
C VAL A 964 -16.72 -32.03 -38.40
N PHE A 965 -17.34 -32.39 -39.53
CA PHE A 965 -17.26 -33.73 -40.12
C PHE A 965 -16.01 -33.94 -41.00
N LEU A 966 -15.23 -32.90 -41.31
CA LEU A 966 -13.98 -33.00 -42.05
C LEU A 966 -12.87 -33.67 -41.21
N PRO A 967 -11.82 -34.25 -41.83
CA PRO A 967 -10.68 -34.81 -41.08
C PRO A 967 -9.93 -33.72 -40.29
N GLU A 968 -9.37 -34.08 -39.13
CA GLU A 968 -8.58 -33.15 -38.30
C GLU A 968 -7.39 -32.56 -39.07
N LEU A 969 -6.72 -33.37 -39.89
CA LEU A 969 -5.60 -32.97 -40.74
C LEU A 969 -5.77 -33.56 -42.15
N ALA A 970 -5.59 -32.74 -43.19
CA ALA A 970 -5.43 -33.19 -44.57
C ALA A 970 -4.09 -32.66 -45.11
N ARG A 971 -3.16 -33.56 -45.47
CA ARG A 971 -1.82 -33.23 -46.02
C ARG A 971 -1.08 -32.11 -45.24
N GLY A 972 -1.12 -32.20 -43.91
CA GLY A 972 -0.48 -31.24 -42.99
C GLY A 972 -1.26 -29.93 -42.75
N VAL A 973 -2.51 -29.81 -43.20
CA VAL A 973 -3.38 -28.64 -42.96
C VAL A 973 -4.53 -29.02 -42.04
N PRO A 974 -4.82 -28.26 -40.97
CA PRO A 974 -5.90 -28.57 -40.04
C PRO A 974 -7.27 -28.10 -40.57
N VAL A 975 -7.79 -28.82 -41.56
CA VAL A 975 -8.98 -28.38 -42.33
C VAL A 975 -10.24 -28.28 -41.47
N ARG A 976 -10.48 -29.23 -40.56
CA ARG A 976 -11.58 -29.15 -39.57
C ARG A 976 -11.52 -27.85 -38.75
N LEU A 977 -10.33 -27.51 -38.23
CA LEU A 977 -10.12 -26.31 -37.42
C LEU A 977 -10.37 -25.03 -38.23
N LEU A 978 -9.78 -24.95 -39.42
CA LEU A 978 -9.94 -23.78 -40.30
C LEU A 978 -11.40 -23.58 -40.71
N GLY A 979 -12.10 -24.64 -41.14
CA GLY A 979 -13.51 -24.54 -41.54
C GLY A 979 -14.43 -24.15 -40.38
N VAL A 980 -14.26 -24.75 -39.20
CA VAL A 980 -15.07 -24.40 -38.02
C VAL A 980 -14.83 -22.96 -37.58
N LEU A 981 -13.56 -22.52 -37.52
CA LEU A 981 -13.24 -21.12 -37.18
C LEU A 981 -13.78 -20.14 -38.23
N THR A 982 -13.64 -20.44 -39.52
CA THR A 982 -14.10 -19.57 -40.62
C THR A 982 -15.62 -19.38 -40.55
N GLY A 983 -16.38 -20.49 -40.41
CA GLY A 983 -17.83 -20.42 -40.29
C GLY A 983 -18.29 -19.73 -39.00
N TRP A 984 -17.62 -20.02 -37.87
CA TRP A 984 -17.93 -19.39 -36.58
C TRP A 984 -17.65 -17.88 -36.58
N VAL A 985 -16.52 -17.44 -37.14
CA VAL A 985 -16.21 -16.01 -37.30
C VAL A 985 -17.23 -15.34 -38.23
N ALA A 986 -17.61 -15.99 -39.35
CA ALA A 986 -18.62 -15.46 -40.26
C ALA A 986 -19.94 -15.16 -39.55
N PHE A 987 -20.54 -16.13 -38.84
CA PHE A 987 -21.84 -15.91 -38.22
C PHE A 987 -21.79 -15.07 -36.94
N THR A 988 -20.76 -15.20 -36.10
CA THR A 988 -20.66 -14.38 -34.87
C THR A 988 -20.27 -12.94 -35.17
N GLY A 989 -19.38 -12.72 -36.15
CA GLY A 989 -19.01 -11.39 -36.61
C GLY A 989 -20.15 -10.66 -37.30
N ALA A 990 -20.84 -11.32 -38.25
CA ALA A 990 -22.01 -10.73 -38.90
C ALA A 990 -23.13 -10.40 -37.90
N GLY A 991 -23.44 -11.31 -36.97
CA GLY A 991 -24.43 -11.10 -35.92
C GLY A 991 -24.05 -9.98 -34.96
N LEU A 992 -22.77 -9.83 -34.61
CA LEU A 992 -22.29 -8.70 -33.80
C LEU A 992 -22.42 -7.37 -34.54
N ILE A 993 -21.85 -7.25 -35.75
CA ILE A 993 -21.80 -5.98 -36.49
C ILE A 993 -23.21 -5.52 -36.84
N ARG A 994 -24.06 -6.40 -37.36
CA ARG A 994 -25.46 -6.04 -37.66
C ARG A 994 -26.26 -5.78 -36.39
N GLY A 995 -26.13 -6.61 -35.36
CA GLY A 995 -26.80 -6.38 -34.08
C GLY A 995 -26.44 -5.04 -33.43
N ALA A 996 -25.16 -4.66 -33.47
CA ALA A 996 -24.69 -3.37 -32.96
C ALA A 996 -25.16 -2.19 -33.82
N ALA A 997 -25.14 -2.31 -35.15
CA ALA A 997 -25.61 -1.24 -36.05
C ALA A 997 -27.11 -0.93 -35.90
N VAL A 998 -27.94 -1.95 -35.61
CA VAL A 998 -29.37 -1.74 -35.29
C VAL A 998 -29.52 -1.17 -33.87
N ALA A 999 -28.74 -1.67 -32.89
CA ALA A 999 -28.74 -1.20 -31.50
C ALA A 999 -28.23 0.24 -31.28
N THR A 1000 -27.69 0.89 -32.32
CA THR A 1000 -27.25 2.30 -32.29
C THR A 1000 -27.98 3.15 -33.31
N GLU A 1001 -29.14 2.70 -33.80
CA GLU A 1001 -29.98 3.38 -34.82
C GLU A 1001 -29.25 3.75 -36.14
N VAL A 1002 -28.10 3.13 -36.43
CA VAL A 1002 -27.32 3.39 -37.65
C VAL A 1002 -27.94 2.72 -38.88
N ALA A 1003 -28.73 1.67 -38.68
CA ALA A 1003 -29.43 0.98 -39.77
C ALA A 1003 -30.78 0.39 -39.35
N ASP A 1004 -31.84 0.70 -40.09
CA ASP A 1004 -33.16 0.10 -39.95
C ASP A 1004 -33.11 -1.43 -40.10
N SER A 1005 -33.91 -2.15 -39.31
CA SER A 1005 -34.10 -3.60 -39.41
C SER A 1005 -35.55 -4.01 -39.20
N VAL A 1006 -36.00 -5.02 -39.95
CA VAL A 1006 -37.31 -5.65 -39.75
C VAL A 1006 -37.29 -6.64 -38.57
N LEU A 1007 -36.09 -7.07 -38.17
CA LEU A 1007 -35.86 -8.01 -37.09
C LEU A 1007 -35.46 -7.27 -35.81
N ILE A 1008 -36.01 -7.68 -34.67
CA ILE A 1008 -35.64 -7.14 -33.36
C ILE A 1008 -34.13 -7.28 -33.09
N VAL A 1009 -33.56 -6.33 -32.35
CA VAL A 1009 -32.12 -6.28 -32.07
C VAL A 1009 -31.58 -7.58 -31.47
N GLU A 1010 -32.37 -8.23 -30.60
CA GLU A 1010 -32.02 -9.48 -29.94
C GLU A 1010 -31.93 -10.68 -30.89
N PHE A 1011 -32.50 -10.62 -32.11
CA PHE A 1011 -32.43 -11.71 -33.10
C PHE A 1011 -30.98 -12.07 -33.44
N TRP A 1012 -30.17 -11.07 -33.74
CA TRP A 1012 -28.77 -11.20 -34.19
C TRP A 1012 -27.84 -11.84 -33.14
N PRO A 1013 -27.80 -11.38 -31.87
CA PRO A 1013 -27.03 -12.05 -30.83
C PRO A 1013 -27.61 -13.42 -30.47
N LEU A 1014 -28.93 -13.63 -30.49
CA LEU A 1014 -29.53 -14.93 -30.17
C LEU A 1014 -29.18 -16.02 -31.20
N ILE A 1015 -29.27 -15.72 -32.51
CA ILE A 1015 -28.91 -16.69 -33.55
C ILE A 1015 -27.41 -17.01 -33.53
N ALA A 1016 -26.56 -15.99 -33.32
CA ALA A 1016 -25.12 -16.16 -33.18
C ALA A 1016 -24.76 -16.97 -31.91
N LEU A 1017 -25.42 -16.72 -30.78
CA LEU A 1017 -25.23 -17.48 -29.55
C LEU A 1017 -25.66 -18.94 -29.71
N ALA A 1018 -26.85 -19.19 -30.27
CA ALA A 1018 -27.37 -20.54 -30.48
C ALA A 1018 -26.45 -21.38 -31.39
N ALA A 1019 -25.98 -20.80 -32.50
CA ALA A 1019 -25.00 -21.42 -33.38
C ALA A 1019 -23.63 -21.60 -32.70
N GLY A 1020 -23.18 -20.61 -31.92
CA GLY A 1020 -21.93 -20.69 -31.17
C GLY A 1020 -21.92 -21.82 -30.13
N VAL A 1021 -23.01 -21.96 -29.39
CA VAL A 1021 -23.23 -23.04 -28.41
C VAL A 1021 -23.25 -24.41 -29.10
N THR A 1022 -23.98 -24.57 -30.21
CA THR A 1022 -24.05 -25.87 -30.90
C THR A 1022 -22.70 -26.29 -31.46
N ILE A 1023 -21.98 -25.39 -32.12
CA ILE A 1023 -20.61 -25.64 -32.63
C ILE A 1023 -19.63 -25.98 -31.50
N ALA A 1024 -19.65 -25.24 -30.39
CA ALA A 1024 -18.80 -25.53 -29.24
C ALA A 1024 -19.09 -26.91 -28.62
N VAL A 1025 -20.38 -27.28 -28.48
CA VAL A 1025 -20.80 -28.61 -27.99
C VAL A 1025 -20.42 -29.72 -28.99
N MET A 1026 -20.57 -29.50 -30.30
CA MET A 1026 -20.14 -30.44 -31.34
C MET A 1026 -18.62 -30.66 -31.32
N TRP A 1027 -17.83 -29.59 -31.19
CA TRP A 1027 -16.37 -29.68 -31.08
C TRP A 1027 -15.94 -30.48 -29.84
N ALA A 1028 -16.58 -30.22 -28.69
CA ALA A 1028 -16.31 -30.96 -27.46
C ALA A 1028 -16.70 -32.44 -27.58
N ARG A 1029 -17.87 -32.76 -28.16
CA ARG A 1029 -18.36 -34.14 -28.33
C ARG A 1029 -17.55 -34.95 -29.33
N THR A 1030 -17.01 -34.32 -30.38
CA THR A 1030 -16.10 -34.99 -31.34
C THR A 1030 -14.67 -35.15 -30.82
N THR A 1031 -14.36 -34.67 -29.61
CA THR A 1031 -13.03 -34.68 -28.99
C THR A 1031 -11.93 -34.02 -29.83
N SER A 1032 -12.32 -33.10 -30.71
CA SER A 1032 -11.46 -32.47 -31.71
C SER A 1032 -10.33 -31.66 -31.08
N ARG A 1033 -9.13 -31.70 -31.69
CA ARG A 1033 -7.96 -30.94 -31.21
C ARG A 1033 -7.86 -29.54 -31.86
N PRO A 1034 -7.57 -28.47 -31.09
CA PRO A 1034 -7.27 -28.47 -29.65
C PRO A 1034 -8.54 -28.45 -28.77
N LEU A 1035 -8.45 -29.08 -27.60
CA LEU A 1035 -9.60 -29.26 -26.69
C LEU A 1035 -10.09 -27.95 -26.04
N TRP A 1036 -9.21 -26.97 -25.84
CA TRP A 1036 -9.57 -25.67 -25.26
C TRP A 1036 -10.46 -24.83 -26.20
N LEU A 1037 -10.46 -25.14 -27.51
CA LEU A 1037 -11.21 -24.35 -28.48
C LEU A 1037 -12.72 -24.37 -28.22
N ALA A 1038 -13.29 -25.51 -27.81
CA ALA A 1038 -14.71 -25.56 -27.48
C ALA A 1038 -15.08 -24.62 -26.32
N GLU A 1039 -14.19 -24.46 -25.33
CA GLU A 1039 -14.37 -23.53 -24.21
C GLU A 1039 -14.26 -22.08 -24.69
N ALA A 1040 -13.29 -21.78 -25.55
CA ALA A 1040 -13.10 -20.45 -26.13
C ALA A 1040 -14.23 -20.03 -27.09
N LEU A 1041 -14.74 -20.93 -27.93
CA LEU A 1041 -15.87 -20.68 -28.82
C LEU A 1041 -17.14 -20.41 -28.01
N LEU A 1042 -17.43 -21.21 -26.98
CA LEU A 1042 -18.58 -20.98 -26.10
C LEU A 1042 -18.46 -19.64 -25.36
N ALA A 1043 -17.28 -19.37 -24.79
CA ALA A 1043 -16.98 -18.12 -24.08
C ALA A 1043 -17.14 -16.89 -24.98
N ALA A 1044 -16.50 -16.88 -26.15
CA ALA A 1044 -16.58 -15.77 -27.08
C ALA A 1044 -18.00 -15.59 -27.65
N SER A 1045 -18.75 -16.67 -27.89
CA SER A 1045 -20.14 -16.56 -28.35
C SER A 1045 -21.04 -15.89 -27.30
N VAL A 1046 -20.85 -16.19 -26.01
CA VAL A 1046 -21.56 -15.50 -24.91
C VAL A 1046 -21.13 -14.04 -24.80
N THR A 1047 -19.83 -13.73 -24.90
CA THR A 1047 -19.34 -12.34 -24.84
C THR A 1047 -19.87 -11.50 -25.99
N LEU A 1048 -19.76 -11.98 -27.24
CA LEU A 1048 -20.15 -11.22 -28.43
C LEU A 1048 -21.68 -11.03 -28.49
N ALA A 1049 -22.46 -12.03 -28.04
CA ALA A 1049 -23.92 -11.91 -27.97
C ALA A 1049 -24.41 -10.92 -26.89
N ALA A 1050 -23.62 -10.66 -25.84
CA ALA A 1050 -24.00 -9.67 -24.83
C ALA A 1050 -23.85 -8.22 -25.32
N VAL A 1051 -23.01 -7.94 -26.32
CA VAL A 1051 -22.66 -6.57 -26.73
C VAL A 1051 -23.86 -5.78 -27.27
N PRO A 1052 -24.64 -6.25 -28.27
CA PRO A 1052 -25.79 -5.49 -28.78
C PRO A 1052 -26.83 -5.19 -27.69
N THR A 1053 -27.12 -6.17 -26.82
CA THR A 1053 -28.08 -5.98 -25.72
C THR A 1053 -27.56 -5.02 -24.64
N LEU A 1054 -26.25 -4.92 -24.44
CA LEU A 1054 -25.66 -3.93 -23.53
C LEU A 1054 -25.70 -2.50 -24.10
N LEU A 1055 -25.59 -2.33 -25.42
CA LEU A 1055 -25.73 -1.02 -26.07
C LEU A 1055 -27.15 -0.47 -25.86
N GLU A 1056 -28.18 -1.28 -26.11
CA GLU A 1056 -29.59 -0.96 -25.83
C GLU A 1056 -29.86 -0.59 -24.36
N ILE A 1057 -29.23 -1.29 -23.41
CA ILE A 1057 -29.35 -0.99 -21.97
C ILE A 1057 -28.69 0.36 -21.61
N VAL A 1058 -27.67 0.79 -22.36
CA VAL A 1058 -27.02 2.09 -22.17
C VAL A 1058 -27.85 3.21 -22.81
N ASP A 1059 -28.44 2.95 -23.98
CA ASP A 1059 -29.28 3.92 -24.69
C ASP A 1059 -30.58 4.22 -23.91
N GLY A 1060 -31.21 3.17 -23.36
CA GLY A 1060 -32.27 3.29 -22.34
C GLY A 1060 -33.58 2.61 -22.71
N GLU A 1061 -33.78 2.24 -23.97
CA GLU A 1061 -34.97 1.51 -24.40
C GLU A 1061 -35.14 0.19 -23.63
N ALA A 1062 -36.29 0.02 -22.98
CA ALA A 1062 -36.66 -1.18 -22.20
C ALA A 1062 -35.56 -1.70 -21.26
N ALA A 1063 -34.66 -0.83 -20.77
CA ALA A 1063 -33.38 -1.20 -20.17
C ALA A 1063 -33.53 -2.18 -18.99
N LEU A 1064 -34.54 -2.00 -18.14
CA LEU A 1064 -34.84 -2.91 -17.02
C LEU A 1064 -35.16 -4.35 -17.49
N ALA A 1065 -35.96 -4.51 -18.55
CA ALA A 1065 -36.34 -5.83 -19.07
C ALA A 1065 -35.18 -6.53 -19.78
N ARG A 1066 -34.39 -5.77 -20.54
CA ARG A 1066 -33.17 -6.28 -21.20
C ARG A 1066 -32.09 -6.65 -20.18
N ALA A 1067 -31.89 -5.85 -19.15
CA ALA A 1067 -31.02 -6.16 -18.02
C ALA A 1067 -31.51 -7.42 -17.27
N ALA A 1068 -32.82 -7.54 -16.99
CA ALA A 1068 -33.40 -8.72 -16.35
C ALA A 1068 -33.08 -10.00 -17.13
N ALA A 1069 -33.28 -10.01 -18.45
CA ALA A 1069 -32.99 -11.15 -19.30
C ALA A 1069 -31.48 -11.46 -19.36
N LEU A 1070 -30.66 -10.46 -19.67
CA LEU A 1070 -29.23 -10.63 -19.90
C LEU A 1070 -28.49 -11.06 -18.62
N PHE A 1071 -28.66 -10.35 -17.50
CA PHE A 1071 -27.94 -10.68 -16.27
C PHE A 1071 -28.40 -12.00 -15.65
N THR A 1072 -29.67 -12.37 -15.81
CA THR A 1072 -30.15 -13.71 -15.41
C THR A 1072 -29.52 -14.81 -16.28
N ALA A 1073 -29.45 -14.62 -17.60
CA ALA A 1073 -28.82 -15.58 -18.51
C ALA A 1073 -27.31 -15.75 -18.21
N LEU A 1074 -26.59 -14.65 -17.99
CA LEU A 1074 -25.17 -14.65 -17.60
C LEU A 1074 -24.95 -15.29 -16.23
N ALA A 1075 -25.82 -15.03 -15.25
CA ALA A 1075 -25.75 -15.65 -13.93
C ALA A 1075 -25.96 -17.17 -14.02
N LEU A 1076 -26.95 -17.63 -14.78
CA LEU A 1076 -27.18 -19.06 -15.05
C LEU A 1076 -26.00 -19.69 -15.79
N ALA A 1077 -25.40 -19.01 -16.77
CA ALA A 1077 -24.21 -19.49 -17.46
C ALA A 1077 -23.01 -19.65 -16.51
N HIS A 1078 -22.76 -18.68 -15.63
CA HIS A 1078 -21.69 -18.76 -14.63
C HIS A 1078 -21.94 -19.89 -13.61
N ILE A 1079 -23.18 -20.05 -13.14
CA ILE A 1079 -23.57 -21.17 -12.27
C ILE A 1079 -23.38 -22.50 -12.99
N ALA A 1080 -23.78 -22.62 -14.27
CA ALA A 1080 -23.62 -23.83 -15.07
C ALA A 1080 -22.15 -24.25 -15.23
N SER A 1081 -21.22 -23.28 -15.36
CA SER A 1081 -19.78 -23.56 -15.43
C SER A 1081 -19.23 -24.23 -14.16
N ALA A 1082 -19.78 -23.85 -13.00
CA ALA A 1082 -19.42 -24.44 -11.71
C ALA A 1082 -20.27 -25.67 -11.34
N ALA A 1083 -21.49 -25.81 -11.87
CA ALA A 1083 -22.42 -26.89 -11.57
C ALA A 1083 -22.17 -28.15 -12.41
N THR A 1084 -21.78 -28.01 -13.68
CA THR A 1084 -21.59 -29.12 -14.62
C THR A 1084 -20.13 -29.59 -14.68
N SER A 1085 -19.90 -30.87 -14.99
CA SER A 1085 -18.59 -31.43 -15.33
C SER A 1085 -18.42 -31.66 -16.84
N ALA A 1086 -19.48 -31.42 -17.61
CA ALA A 1086 -19.48 -31.55 -19.07
C ALA A 1086 -18.74 -30.38 -19.73
N ARG A 1087 -17.78 -30.70 -20.60
CA ARG A 1087 -17.18 -29.71 -21.51
C ARG A 1087 -18.16 -29.37 -22.65
N PRO A 1088 -18.18 -28.12 -23.15
CA PRO A 1088 -17.24 -27.03 -22.82
C PRO A 1088 -17.59 -26.19 -21.58
N ALA A 1089 -18.79 -26.31 -21.01
CA ALA A 1089 -19.24 -25.44 -19.91
C ALA A 1089 -18.39 -25.54 -18.63
N ALA A 1090 -17.90 -26.73 -18.28
CA ALA A 1090 -17.05 -26.96 -17.10
C ALA A 1090 -15.62 -26.37 -17.19
N GLY A 1091 -15.31 -25.63 -18.26
CA GLY A 1091 -13.98 -25.09 -18.55
C GLY A 1091 -13.61 -23.84 -17.74
N PRO A 1092 -12.34 -23.66 -17.33
CA PRO A 1092 -11.90 -22.45 -16.63
C PRO A 1092 -12.04 -21.20 -17.50
N ILE A 1093 -11.85 -21.29 -18.83
CA ILE A 1093 -12.02 -20.16 -19.75
C ILE A 1093 -13.45 -19.63 -19.64
N PHE A 1094 -14.43 -20.51 -19.80
CA PHE A 1094 -15.85 -20.15 -19.74
C PHE A 1094 -16.28 -19.63 -18.36
N GLY A 1095 -15.75 -20.21 -17.28
CA GLY A 1095 -16.04 -19.75 -15.92
C GLY A 1095 -15.52 -18.32 -15.64
N TRP A 1096 -14.33 -17.98 -16.13
CA TRP A 1096 -13.77 -16.63 -15.98
C TRP A 1096 -14.42 -15.62 -16.93
N THR A 1097 -14.73 -15.97 -18.18
CA THR A 1097 -15.37 -15.03 -19.12
C THR A 1097 -16.81 -14.73 -18.73
N THR A 1098 -17.59 -15.72 -18.31
CA THR A 1098 -18.97 -15.48 -17.83
C THR A 1098 -18.99 -14.55 -16.61
N LEU A 1099 -18.05 -14.72 -15.67
CA LEU A 1099 -17.90 -13.81 -14.53
C LEU A 1099 -17.45 -12.40 -14.99
N GLY A 1100 -16.48 -12.32 -15.90
CA GLY A 1100 -15.98 -11.05 -16.43
C GLY A 1100 -17.05 -10.24 -17.15
N VAL A 1101 -17.85 -10.88 -18.00
CA VAL A 1101 -18.97 -10.24 -18.70
C VAL A 1101 -20.09 -9.86 -17.73
N LEU A 1102 -20.41 -10.71 -16.75
CA LEU A 1102 -21.43 -10.42 -15.73
C LEU A 1102 -21.05 -9.19 -14.88
N VAL A 1103 -19.79 -9.10 -14.44
CA VAL A 1103 -19.30 -7.96 -13.64
C VAL A 1103 -19.14 -6.70 -14.51
N MET A 1104 -18.49 -6.80 -15.67
CA MET A 1104 -18.20 -5.64 -16.51
C MET A 1104 -19.46 -5.06 -17.16
N GLY A 1105 -20.33 -5.93 -17.70
CA GLY A 1105 -21.66 -5.53 -18.18
C GLY A 1105 -22.50 -4.93 -17.04
N GLY A 1106 -22.42 -5.51 -15.83
CA GLY A 1106 -23.10 -4.98 -14.66
C GLY A 1106 -22.63 -3.58 -14.28
N THR A 1107 -21.32 -3.32 -14.30
CA THR A 1107 -20.79 -1.96 -14.08
C THR A 1107 -21.18 -0.98 -15.17
N ILE A 1108 -21.26 -1.40 -16.44
CA ILE A 1108 -21.68 -0.54 -17.56
C ILE A 1108 -23.17 -0.18 -17.41
N ALA A 1109 -24.04 -1.17 -17.15
CA ALA A 1109 -25.48 -0.98 -16.98
C ALA A 1109 -25.86 -0.15 -15.73
N LEU A 1110 -25.04 -0.20 -14.67
CA LEU A 1110 -25.20 0.67 -13.50
C LEU A 1110 -24.64 2.09 -13.75
N ALA A 1111 -23.56 2.21 -14.52
CA ALA A 1111 -22.96 3.51 -14.86
C ALA A 1111 -23.79 4.34 -15.85
N SER A 1112 -24.64 3.71 -16.68
CA SER A 1112 -25.59 4.44 -17.54
C SER A 1112 -26.77 5.04 -16.78
N ALA A 1113 -26.99 4.63 -15.52
CA ALA A 1113 -28.15 5.00 -14.70
C ALA A 1113 -29.53 4.63 -15.28
N GLN A 1114 -29.60 3.84 -16.37
CA GLN A 1114 -30.85 3.43 -17.01
C GLN A 1114 -31.54 2.22 -16.34
N VAL A 1115 -30.88 1.55 -15.39
CA VAL A 1115 -31.40 0.34 -14.72
C VAL A 1115 -31.77 0.64 -13.26
N ASP A 1116 -33.02 1.05 -13.05
CA ASP A 1116 -33.64 1.24 -11.73
C ASP A 1116 -34.78 0.22 -11.54
N PRO A 1117 -34.81 -0.59 -10.47
CA PRO A 1117 -33.85 -0.65 -9.35
C PRO A 1117 -32.52 -1.33 -9.70
N PHE A 1118 -31.43 -0.72 -9.24
CA PHE A 1118 -30.06 -1.28 -9.33
C PHE A 1118 -29.95 -2.68 -8.69
N ASP A 1119 -30.83 -2.97 -7.73
CA ASP A 1119 -30.95 -4.25 -7.01
C ASP A 1119 -30.97 -5.45 -7.96
N LEU A 1120 -31.52 -5.30 -9.16
CA LEU A 1120 -31.57 -6.35 -10.19
C LEU A 1120 -30.17 -6.82 -10.62
N VAL A 1121 -29.26 -5.88 -10.87
CA VAL A 1121 -27.90 -6.19 -11.32
C VAL A 1121 -27.08 -6.78 -10.18
N THR A 1122 -27.16 -6.17 -8.98
CA THR A 1122 -26.44 -6.67 -7.79
C THR A 1122 -26.95 -8.05 -7.35
N ALA A 1123 -28.26 -8.30 -7.43
CA ALA A 1123 -28.84 -9.60 -7.11
C ALA A 1123 -28.36 -10.68 -8.11
N ALA A 1124 -28.34 -10.40 -9.41
CA ALA A 1124 -27.85 -11.35 -10.41
C ALA A 1124 -26.37 -11.72 -10.19
N VAL A 1125 -25.51 -10.73 -9.90
CA VAL A 1125 -24.09 -10.96 -9.56
C VAL A 1125 -23.95 -11.77 -8.26
N GLY A 1126 -24.70 -11.39 -7.21
CA GLY A 1126 -24.71 -12.10 -5.93
C GLY A 1126 -25.15 -13.56 -6.07
N ILE A 1127 -26.26 -13.82 -6.78
CA ILE A 1127 -26.80 -15.16 -7.06
C ILE A 1127 -25.79 -16.00 -7.86
N ALA A 1128 -25.16 -15.42 -8.88
CA ALA A 1128 -24.14 -16.11 -9.68
C ALA A 1128 -22.95 -16.58 -8.82
N LEU A 1129 -22.43 -15.68 -7.97
CA LEU A 1129 -21.31 -15.96 -7.07
C LEU A 1129 -21.67 -16.98 -6.00
N ILE A 1130 -22.85 -16.86 -5.38
CA ILE A 1130 -23.36 -17.82 -4.37
C ILE A 1130 -23.56 -19.20 -5.01
N GLY A 1131 -24.22 -19.27 -6.17
CA GLY A 1131 -24.50 -20.54 -6.85
C GLY A 1131 -23.22 -21.23 -7.31
N ALA A 1132 -22.31 -20.52 -7.97
CA ALA A 1132 -21.03 -21.08 -8.39
C ALA A 1132 -20.14 -21.46 -7.19
N GLY A 1133 -20.12 -20.64 -6.13
CA GLY A 1133 -19.47 -20.91 -4.87
C GLY A 1133 -19.98 -22.18 -4.19
N TRP A 1134 -21.29 -22.37 -4.16
CA TRP A 1134 -21.96 -23.55 -3.60
C TRP A 1134 -21.55 -24.84 -4.30
N PHE A 1135 -21.53 -24.86 -5.64
CA PHE A 1135 -21.09 -26.04 -6.39
C PHE A 1135 -19.59 -26.31 -6.24
N ARG A 1136 -18.74 -25.28 -6.19
CA ARG A 1136 -17.30 -25.44 -5.85
C ARG A 1136 -17.11 -26.03 -4.46
N MET A 1137 -17.82 -25.52 -3.45
CA MET A 1137 -17.78 -25.99 -2.06
C MET A 1137 -18.31 -27.43 -1.87
N ARG A 1138 -19.23 -27.88 -2.76
CA ARG A 1138 -19.67 -29.28 -2.82
C ARG A 1138 -18.63 -30.22 -3.44
N ARG A 1139 -17.87 -29.76 -4.43
CA ARG A 1139 -16.82 -30.56 -5.11
C ARG A 1139 -15.53 -30.65 -4.30
N SER A 1140 -15.16 -29.55 -3.64
CA SER A 1140 -13.94 -29.45 -2.84
C SER A 1140 -14.32 -29.25 -1.36
N PRO A 1141 -14.38 -30.34 -0.55
CA PRO A 1141 -14.79 -30.26 0.86
C PRO A 1141 -13.84 -29.41 1.73
N GLU A 1142 -12.64 -29.12 1.25
CA GLU A 1142 -11.63 -28.26 1.90
C GLU A 1142 -11.94 -26.76 1.77
N LEU A 1143 -12.75 -26.35 0.78
CA LEU A 1143 -13.20 -24.96 0.68
C LEU A 1143 -14.20 -24.65 1.82
N GLY A 1144 -13.86 -23.69 2.66
CA GLY A 1144 -14.76 -23.13 3.67
C GLY A 1144 -15.83 -22.21 3.06
N SER A 1145 -16.86 -21.89 3.84
CA SER A 1145 -17.99 -21.07 3.41
C SER A 1145 -17.62 -19.61 3.12
N TRP A 1146 -16.58 -19.07 3.76
CA TRP A 1146 -16.09 -17.71 3.54
C TRP A 1146 -15.57 -17.46 2.12
N PRO A 1147 -14.54 -18.14 1.60
CA PRO A 1147 -14.07 -17.93 0.23
C PRO A 1147 -15.08 -18.42 -0.83
N ALA A 1148 -15.97 -19.34 -0.48
CA ALA A 1148 -16.96 -19.87 -1.41
C ALA A 1148 -18.19 -18.95 -1.58
N LEU A 1149 -18.81 -18.51 -0.48
CA LEU A 1149 -20.11 -17.82 -0.47
C LEU A 1149 -20.03 -16.36 -0.02
N GLY A 1150 -19.01 -16.00 0.78
CA GLY A 1150 -18.86 -14.66 1.38
C GLY A 1150 -18.95 -13.50 0.38
N PRO A 1151 -18.21 -13.51 -0.75
CA PRO A 1151 -18.29 -12.44 -1.74
C PRO A 1151 -19.68 -12.26 -2.35
N GLY A 1152 -20.35 -13.35 -2.72
CA GLY A 1152 -21.69 -13.29 -3.30
C GLY A 1152 -22.76 -12.85 -2.30
N LEU A 1153 -22.64 -13.28 -1.04
CA LEU A 1153 -23.50 -12.81 0.06
C LEU A 1153 -23.29 -11.33 0.37
N ALA A 1154 -22.05 -10.83 0.30
CA ALA A 1154 -21.77 -9.41 0.47
C ALA A 1154 -22.40 -8.57 -0.64
N VAL A 1155 -22.25 -8.97 -1.92
CA VAL A 1155 -22.88 -8.27 -3.06
C VAL A 1155 -24.41 -8.33 -3.01
N LEU A 1156 -24.99 -9.42 -2.50
CA LEU A 1156 -26.44 -9.57 -2.39
C LEU A 1156 -27.06 -8.77 -1.23
N LEU A 1157 -26.36 -8.62 -0.10
CA LEU A 1157 -26.95 -8.08 1.14
C LEU A 1157 -26.49 -6.66 1.49
N VAL A 1158 -25.26 -6.27 1.13
CA VAL A 1158 -24.67 -5.00 1.59
C VAL A 1158 -25.18 -3.78 0.80
N PRO A 1159 -25.27 -3.80 -0.55
CA PRO A 1159 -25.82 -2.65 -1.29
C PRO A 1159 -27.28 -2.32 -0.92
N PRO A 1160 -28.22 -3.27 -0.79
CA PRO A 1160 -29.57 -2.95 -0.33
C PRO A 1160 -29.61 -2.45 1.11
N LEU A 1161 -28.75 -2.97 2.00
CA LEU A 1161 -28.64 -2.49 3.38
C LEU A 1161 -28.19 -1.03 3.44
N PHE A 1162 -27.24 -0.61 2.59
CA PHE A 1162 -26.85 0.79 2.49
C PHE A 1162 -27.96 1.66 1.89
N ALA A 1163 -28.67 1.18 0.87
CA ALA A 1163 -29.78 1.90 0.27
C ALA A 1163 -30.94 2.12 1.26
N ASP A 1164 -31.24 1.15 2.14
CA ASP A 1164 -32.22 1.31 3.23
C ASP A 1164 -31.90 2.49 4.19
N PHE A 1165 -30.63 2.93 4.30
CA PHE A 1165 -30.27 4.12 5.08
C PHE A 1165 -30.47 5.44 4.33
N THR A 1166 -30.33 5.45 3.00
CA THR A 1166 -30.32 6.69 2.18
C THR A 1166 -31.65 6.95 1.47
N ASP A 1167 -32.32 5.88 1.05
CA ASP A 1167 -33.60 5.89 0.33
C ASP A 1167 -34.44 4.65 0.75
N PRO A 1168 -35.15 4.74 1.89
CA PRO A 1168 -35.89 3.61 2.46
C PRO A 1168 -37.17 3.30 1.67
N GLN A 1169 -37.12 2.23 0.86
CA GLN A 1169 -38.27 1.75 0.09
C GLN A 1169 -38.89 0.50 0.72
N LEU A 1170 -40.21 0.49 0.95
CA LEU A 1170 -40.91 -0.57 1.68
C LEU A 1170 -40.64 -1.99 1.13
N TRP A 1171 -40.62 -2.15 -0.20
CA TRP A 1171 -40.38 -3.45 -0.82
C TRP A 1171 -38.93 -3.93 -0.62
N ARG A 1172 -37.95 -3.02 -0.64
CA ARG A 1172 -36.52 -3.30 -0.39
C ARG A 1172 -36.32 -3.72 1.05
N ILE A 1173 -36.89 -2.97 2.00
CA ILE A 1173 -36.86 -3.27 3.44
C ILE A 1173 -37.40 -4.69 3.71
N VAL A 1174 -38.61 -5.00 3.23
CA VAL A 1174 -39.24 -6.31 3.43
C VAL A 1174 -38.44 -7.43 2.76
N THR A 1175 -37.94 -7.20 1.54
CA THR A 1175 -37.18 -8.20 0.78
C THR A 1175 -35.83 -8.49 1.45
N LEU A 1176 -35.09 -7.45 1.88
CA LEU A 1176 -33.82 -7.59 2.58
C LEU A 1176 -34.00 -8.34 3.91
N GLY A 1177 -35.03 -8.00 4.69
CA GLY A 1177 -35.37 -8.72 5.92
C GLY A 1177 -35.63 -10.21 5.69
N ILE A 1178 -36.46 -10.55 4.70
CA ILE A 1178 -36.76 -11.95 4.33
C ILE A 1178 -35.50 -12.68 3.85
N VAL A 1179 -34.71 -12.08 2.95
CA VAL A 1179 -33.49 -12.69 2.41
C VAL A 1179 -32.43 -12.88 3.50
N ALA A 1180 -32.23 -11.91 4.40
CA ALA A 1180 -31.31 -12.02 5.52
C ALA A 1180 -31.71 -13.14 6.50
N VAL A 1181 -33.01 -13.29 6.80
CA VAL A 1181 -33.54 -14.42 7.58
C VAL A 1181 -33.29 -15.75 6.88
N VAL A 1182 -33.56 -15.87 5.58
CA VAL A 1182 -33.30 -17.10 4.82
C VAL A 1182 -31.81 -17.46 4.82
N VAL A 1183 -30.93 -16.48 4.59
CA VAL A 1183 -29.47 -16.67 4.61
C VAL A 1183 -28.98 -17.11 6.00
N LEU A 1184 -29.49 -16.50 7.08
CA LEU A 1184 -29.18 -16.86 8.47
C LEU A 1184 -29.64 -18.29 8.79
N VAL A 1185 -30.88 -18.65 8.44
CA VAL A 1185 -31.45 -20.00 8.65
C VAL A 1185 -30.69 -21.04 7.86
N VAL A 1186 -30.33 -20.76 6.60
CA VAL A 1186 -29.48 -21.66 5.79
C VAL A 1186 -28.11 -21.83 6.43
N GLY A 1187 -27.49 -20.76 6.95
CA GLY A 1187 -26.22 -20.82 7.69
C GLY A 1187 -26.30 -21.72 8.92
N ALA A 1188 -27.35 -21.56 9.72
CA ALA A 1188 -27.60 -22.36 10.92
C ALA A 1188 -27.85 -23.85 10.59
N VAL A 1189 -28.77 -24.15 9.66
CA VAL A 1189 -29.16 -25.52 9.29
C VAL A 1189 -28.02 -26.25 8.58
N ARG A 1190 -27.28 -25.57 7.69
CA ARG A 1190 -26.16 -26.16 6.93
C ARG A 1190 -24.83 -26.13 7.67
N ARG A 1191 -24.77 -25.53 8.85
CA ARG A 1191 -23.55 -25.36 9.66
C ARG A 1191 -22.44 -24.63 8.91
N LEU A 1192 -22.78 -23.47 8.33
CA LEU A 1192 -21.88 -22.63 7.53
C LEU A 1192 -21.65 -21.27 8.19
N GLN A 1193 -20.38 -20.88 8.37
CA GLN A 1193 -19.99 -19.62 9.02
C GLN A 1193 -20.46 -18.38 8.25
N ALA A 1194 -20.12 -18.26 6.97
CA ALA A 1194 -20.34 -17.02 6.22
C ALA A 1194 -21.84 -16.64 6.07
N PRO A 1195 -22.77 -17.57 5.74
CA PRO A 1195 -24.20 -17.25 5.72
C PRO A 1195 -24.74 -16.93 7.12
N LEU A 1196 -24.31 -17.66 8.16
CA LEU A 1196 -24.76 -17.40 9.54
C LEU A 1196 -24.34 -15.99 10.01
N LEU A 1197 -23.08 -15.61 9.75
CA LEU A 1197 -22.51 -14.35 10.24
C LEU A 1197 -22.95 -13.15 9.40
N LEU A 1198 -22.95 -13.24 8.06
CA LEU A 1198 -23.43 -12.16 7.20
C LEU A 1198 -24.95 -11.97 7.29
N GLY A 1199 -25.73 -13.05 7.22
CA GLY A 1199 -27.18 -12.99 7.40
C GLY A 1199 -27.57 -12.47 8.78
N GLY A 1200 -26.88 -12.93 9.84
CA GLY A 1200 -27.11 -12.47 11.21
C GLY A 1200 -26.71 -11.02 11.46
N ALA A 1201 -25.56 -10.57 10.92
CA ALA A 1201 -25.12 -9.18 11.05
C ALA A 1201 -26.03 -8.21 10.29
N VAL A 1202 -26.39 -8.54 9.03
CA VAL A 1202 -27.29 -7.73 8.22
C VAL A 1202 -28.68 -7.67 8.86
N LEU A 1203 -29.23 -8.82 9.31
CA LEU A 1203 -30.52 -8.85 10.01
C LEU A 1203 -30.50 -8.04 11.31
N LEU A 1204 -29.41 -8.09 12.08
CA LEU A 1204 -29.27 -7.31 13.31
C LEU A 1204 -29.21 -5.80 13.04
N VAL A 1205 -28.41 -5.36 12.06
CA VAL A 1205 -28.30 -3.95 11.68
C VAL A 1205 -29.64 -3.45 11.10
N HIS A 1206 -30.23 -4.19 10.17
CA HIS A 1206 -31.53 -3.87 9.59
C HIS A 1206 -32.63 -3.78 10.67
N ALA A 1207 -32.72 -4.77 11.57
CA ALA A 1207 -33.68 -4.72 12.67
C ALA A 1207 -33.42 -3.55 13.63
N LEU A 1208 -32.15 -3.23 13.94
CA LEU A 1208 -31.83 -2.07 14.79
C LEU A 1208 -32.25 -0.76 14.13
N VAL A 1209 -31.98 -0.58 12.83
CA VAL A 1209 -32.36 0.62 12.06
C VAL A 1209 -33.89 0.78 12.02
N GLN A 1210 -34.63 -0.28 11.68
CA GLN A 1210 -36.08 -0.21 11.55
C GLN A 1210 -36.80 -0.09 12.91
N LEU A 1211 -36.22 -0.61 14.00
CA LEU A 1211 -36.79 -0.49 15.35
C LEU A 1211 -36.33 0.79 16.08
N TRP A 1212 -35.31 1.50 15.60
CA TRP A 1212 -34.77 2.67 16.28
C TRP A 1212 -35.82 3.74 16.61
N PRO A 1213 -36.71 4.17 15.68
CA PRO A 1213 -37.74 5.16 15.98
C PRO A 1213 -38.68 4.68 17.10
N TRP A 1214 -39.17 3.44 17.00
CA TRP A 1214 -40.06 2.83 17.98
C TRP A 1214 -39.42 2.66 19.36
N ILE A 1215 -38.11 2.41 19.43
CA ILE A 1215 -37.35 2.35 20.68
C ILE A 1215 -37.28 3.75 21.31
N THR A 1216 -37.09 4.80 20.51
CA THR A 1216 -37.11 6.20 20.97
C THR A 1216 -38.51 6.57 21.51
N ASP A 1217 -39.57 6.30 20.75
CA ASP A 1217 -40.96 6.55 21.17
C ASP A 1217 -41.32 5.83 22.48
N LEU A 1218 -40.91 4.56 22.62
CA LEU A 1218 -41.15 3.76 23.83
C LEU A 1218 -40.33 4.27 25.04
N TYR A 1219 -39.13 4.78 24.80
CA TYR A 1219 -38.29 5.38 25.84
C TYR A 1219 -38.90 6.68 26.37
N GLU A 1220 -39.47 7.50 25.49
CA GLU A 1220 -40.17 8.74 25.86
C GLU A 1220 -41.53 8.49 26.55
N ALA A 1221 -42.21 7.39 26.21
CA ALA A 1221 -43.53 7.05 26.76
C ALA A 1221 -43.52 6.36 28.14
N VAL A 1222 -42.39 5.79 28.59
CA VAL A 1222 -42.33 4.91 29.77
C VAL A 1222 -41.45 5.48 30.89
N TRP A 1223 -42.01 5.56 32.10
CA TRP A 1223 -41.37 6.13 33.28
C TRP A 1223 -40.07 5.36 33.64
N TRP A 1224 -38.96 6.10 33.79
CA TRP A 1224 -37.59 5.58 33.85
C TRP A 1224 -37.31 4.48 34.89
N TRP A 1225 -38.04 4.45 36.00
CA TRP A 1225 -37.89 3.41 37.02
C TRP A 1225 -38.35 2.01 36.56
N LEU A 1226 -39.25 1.92 35.58
CA LEU A 1226 -39.66 0.63 35.02
C LEU A 1226 -38.47 -0.04 34.30
N TRP A 1227 -37.68 0.74 33.57
CA TRP A 1227 -36.43 0.29 32.95
C TRP A 1227 -35.41 -0.17 33.98
N LEU A 1228 -35.34 0.47 35.15
CA LEU A 1228 -34.47 0.05 36.24
C LEU A 1228 -34.92 -1.29 36.86
N GLY A 1229 -36.24 -1.49 36.99
CA GLY A 1229 -36.84 -2.77 37.38
C GLY A 1229 -36.59 -3.89 36.37
N ILE A 1230 -36.78 -3.60 35.08
CA ILE A 1230 -36.49 -4.53 33.97
C ILE A 1230 -35.00 -4.89 33.95
N ALA A 1231 -34.09 -3.91 34.06
CA ALA A 1231 -32.65 -4.14 34.14
C ALA A 1231 -32.27 -4.96 35.39
N GLY A 1232 -32.92 -4.73 36.53
CA GLY A 1232 -32.76 -5.51 37.75
C GLY A 1232 -33.18 -6.98 37.56
N VAL A 1233 -34.37 -7.22 36.99
CA VAL A 1233 -34.85 -8.58 36.64
C VAL A 1233 -33.90 -9.24 35.63
N LEU A 1234 -33.45 -8.50 34.61
CA LEU A 1234 -32.52 -9.00 33.60
C LEU A 1234 -31.19 -9.41 34.24
N LEU A 1235 -30.62 -8.58 35.13
CA LEU A 1235 -29.40 -8.87 35.86
C LEU A 1235 -29.54 -10.06 36.82
N VAL A 1236 -30.67 -10.20 37.51
CA VAL A 1236 -30.97 -11.36 38.36
C VAL A 1236 -31.06 -12.64 37.53
N VAL A 1237 -31.75 -12.61 36.38
CA VAL A 1237 -31.83 -13.74 35.44
C VAL A 1237 -30.46 -14.05 34.83
N LEU A 1238 -29.68 -13.03 34.46
CA LEU A 1238 -28.33 -13.18 33.90
C LEU A 1238 -27.36 -13.78 34.93
N ALA A 1239 -27.43 -13.35 36.19
CA ALA A 1239 -26.63 -13.88 37.29
C ALA A 1239 -27.02 -15.33 37.64
N ALA A 1240 -28.32 -15.62 37.78
CA ALA A 1240 -28.83 -16.96 38.04
C ALA A 1240 -28.52 -17.95 36.90
N THR A 1241 -28.48 -17.47 35.65
CA THR A 1241 -28.10 -18.30 34.49
C THR A 1241 -26.63 -18.15 34.09
N TYR A 1242 -25.81 -17.38 34.80
CA TYR A 1242 -24.47 -16.98 34.34
C TYR A 1242 -23.57 -18.15 33.96
N GLU A 1243 -23.50 -19.19 34.79
CA GLU A 1243 -22.65 -20.36 34.48
C GLU A 1243 -23.24 -21.22 33.35
N ARG A 1244 -24.56 -21.17 33.11
CA ARG A 1244 -25.21 -21.75 31.92
C ARG A 1244 -24.88 -20.89 30.69
N GLN A 1245 -25.00 -19.57 30.78
CA GLN A 1245 -24.72 -18.63 29.69
C GLN A 1245 -23.25 -18.56 29.31
N LEU A 1246 -22.30 -18.64 30.25
CA LEU A 1246 -20.87 -18.65 29.93
C LEU A 1246 -20.41 -19.98 29.33
N ARG A 1247 -21.03 -21.11 29.73
CA ARG A 1247 -20.86 -22.41 29.08
C ARG A 1247 -21.51 -22.43 27.70
N LEU A 1248 -22.70 -21.84 27.54
CA LEU A 1248 -23.36 -21.64 26.26
C LEU A 1248 -22.52 -20.74 25.36
N ALA A 1249 -22.20 -19.49 25.71
CA ALA A 1249 -21.40 -18.57 24.90
C ALA A 1249 -20.03 -19.14 24.51
N ARG A 1250 -19.28 -19.77 25.42
CA ARG A 1250 -18.02 -20.47 25.07
C ARG A 1250 -18.24 -21.73 24.23
N GLY A 1251 -19.43 -22.32 24.30
CA GLY A 1251 -19.88 -23.42 23.45
C GLY A 1251 -20.34 -22.94 22.08
N THR A 1252 -21.00 -21.79 21.99
CA THR A 1252 -21.49 -21.12 20.78
C THR A 1252 -20.33 -20.53 19.99
N ILE A 1253 -19.36 -19.89 20.63
CA ILE A 1253 -18.12 -19.44 19.98
C ILE A 1253 -17.34 -20.63 19.44
N ARG A 1254 -17.24 -21.74 20.20
CA ARG A 1254 -16.62 -22.98 19.71
C ARG A 1254 -17.44 -23.69 18.64
N SER A 1255 -18.76 -23.64 18.69
CA SER A 1255 -19.61 -24.26 17.66
C SER A 1255 -19.56 -23.44 16.37
N ILE A 1256 -19.61 -22.11 16.45
CA ILE A 1256 -19.42 -21.17 15.32
C ILE A 1256 -18.04 -21.38 14.70
N ALA A 1257 -16.97 -21.42 15.51
CA ALA A 1257 -15.61 -21.71 15.03
C ALA A 1257 -15.44 -23.13 14.45
N ALA A 1258 -16.33 -24.06 14.80
CA ALA A 1258 -16.39 -25.42 14.24
C ALA A 1258 -17.43 -25.58 13.10
N LEU A 1259 -18.15 -24.52 12.72
CA LEU A 1259 -18.89 -24.48 11.46
C LEU A 1259 -17.90 -24.32 10.29
N ARG A 1260 -18.33 -24.72 9.10
CA ARG A 1260 -17.52 -24.73 7.88
C ARG A 1260 -17.61 -23.43 7.08
#